data_AF-A0A1V9ZLJ3-F1
#
_entry.id   AF-A0A1V9ZLJ3-F1
#
_cell.length_a   1.000
_cell.length_b   1.000
_cell.length_c   1.000
_cell.angle_alpha   90.00
_cell.angle_beta   90.00
_cell.angle_gamma   90.00
#
_symmetry.space_group_name_H-M   'P 1'
#
loop_
_entity.id
_entity.type
_entity.pdbx_description
1 polymer ?
#
loop_
_entity_poly.entity_id
_entity_poly.type
_entity_poly.pdbx_seq_one_letter_code
_entity_poly.pdbx_strand_id
1 'polypeptide(L)'
;MSDANKVKAAATKGPLVVVPDGRKLSTFTTMKKMIVPERAPFRHGLVLALLCTGFATVVAITTYYLNQIANTPVFFGTVMNSFIYHPVEVPIGTLLQGAGSLSANASLPTKPSLSDLYKQSCADSACATAFLPVATEAWSYVGRAFALVPDFDQVIFQDPTQSVKFEHINNLHGANTPVAQFYIDGYPMAMTCMVREASFYLTQQAATTAVVDALAFCSQRAYDASWVCENDVAADVNTYVLQMNKGVASFVGVVKRSQVYLNAGRTAQLSGGLSGGVFLESVPGIAEYQSGIVQASAPWDVLVDSSCANLNPATKTGWLLQMQGVVTMTWKCDSLMLTNSIVLWVMTIYLVALQWIFLRRSVICVMPVYMSKNVVGAAILFVAFWGNSNLQTLSTFLRQNPVAGFDTTFYALCGPAQIASIVGIMTGTVIQIWFNPLIVTQTWLLLVFSVVNWIIVFVLEGFVFPYRSSNVQSGCSLATSTTCYQYSTIHDTFFVSAIVSGVVVLLAIVVIYYDAYRVSDPVVIPSTNSMLQYLTVTDFSTIATTTRGCSIVDPQGGARIDEGILLIKNMLHVSNSNLTRLSNVQYEVVYRFMPFFLKRLFSDTVGSILVYKVVDGKITGEFTHKFLHEMEIGSMDKVTGYLS
;
A
#
# COMPACT_ATOMS: atom_id res chain seq x y z
N MET A 1 -32.31 -78.91 -4.14
CA MET A 1 -31.81 -77.67 -4.75
C MET A 1 -30.30 -77.70 -4.59
N SER A 2 -29.58 -77.72 -5.72
CA SER A 2 -28.12 -77.84 -5.92
C SER A 2 -27.22 -78.30 -4.76
N ASP A 3 -26.70 -79.53 -4.92
CA ASP A 3 -25.28 -79.90 -5.00
C ASP A 3 -24.27 -79.19 -4.06
N ALA A 4 -23.53 -79.87 -3.17
CA ALA A 4 -22.81 -81.15 -3.20
C ALA A 4 -21.30 -81.00 -3.49
N ASN A 5 -20.56 -81.83 -2.74
CA ASN A 5 -19.17 -82.24 -2.91
C ASN A 5 -18.05 -81.23 -2.59
N LYS A 6 -16.84 -81.65 -2.19
CA LYS A 6 -16.31 -82.80 -1.41
C LYS A 6 -14.78 -82.78 -1.58
N VAL A 7 -14.09 -83.56 -0.74
CA VAL A 7 -12.71 -84.07 -0.93
C VAL A 7 -11.55 -83.06 -0.75
N LYS A 8 -10.86 -83.24 0.38
CA LYS A 8 -9.42 -82.97 0.53
C LYS A 8 -8.61 -84.09 -0.13
N ALA A 9 -7.47 -83.77 -0.74
CA ALA A 9 -6.35 -84.70 -0.87
C ALA A 9 -5.02 -83.93 -0.94
N ALA A 10 -4.03 -84.39 -0.15
CA ALA A 10 -2.57 -84.47 -0.41
C ALA A 10 -1.84 -83.36 -1.22
N ALA A 11 -0.60 -82.94 -0.93
CA ALA A 11 0.41 -83.27 0.08
C ALA A 11 1.30 -82.00 0.28
N THR A 12 2.42 -81.92 1.01
CA THR A 12 3.27 -82.89 1.72
C THR A 12 3.93 -82.17 2.91
N LYS A 13 4.74 -82.86 3.73
CA LYS A 13 5.76 -82.20 4.58
C LYS A 13 7.11 -82.91 4.43
N GLY A 14 8.10 -82.17 3.91
CA GLY A 14 9.54 -82.44 4.14
C GLY A 14 9.99 -81.89 5.51
N PRO A 15 11.16 -82.28 6.00
CA PRO A 15 11.43 -82.31 7.44
C PRO A 15 11.73 -80.96 8.09
N LEU A 16 11.45 -80.88 9.39
CA LEU A 16 11.93 -79.80 10.26
C LEU A 16 13.43 -79.90 10.45
N VAL A 17 14.14 -78.78 10.30
CA VAL A 17 15.41 -78.55 11.00
C VAL A 17 15.08 -77.77 12.27
N VAL A 18 15.33 -78.40 13.42
CA VAL A 18 15.22 -77.76 14.73
C VAL A 18 16.61 -77.24 15.13
N VAL A 19 16.72 -75.94 15.38
CA VAL A 19 17.78 -75.37 16.22
C VAL A 19 17.10 -74.44 17.22
N PRO A 20 17.26 -74.66 18.54
CA PRO A 20 16.68 -73.82 19.57
C PRO A 20 17.58 -72.61 19.86
N ASP A 21 17.01 -71.40 19.90
CA ASP A 21 17.08 -70.56 21.13
C ASP A 21 16.27 -69.25 21.03
N GLY A 22 15.12 -69.25 21.70
CA GLY A 22 15.05 -68.48 22.95
C GLY A 22 15.19 -66.96 22.94
N ARG A 23 15.03 -66.22 21.84
CA ARG A 23 14.84 -64.75 21.89
C ARG A 23 13.57 -64.28 21.19
N LYS A 24 12.71 -63.60 21.96
CA LYS A 24 11.42 -63.06 21.50
C LYS A 24 11.64 -62.02 20.42
N LEU A 25 11.39 -62.38 19.17
CA LEU A 25 11.26 -61.42 18.08
C LEU A 25 9.94 -60.66 18.28
N SER A 26 10.01 -59.43 18.78
CA SER A 26 8.85 -58.54 18.85
C SER A 26 8.29 -58.35 17.44
N THR A 27 7.00 -58.64 17.26
CA THR A 27 6.31 -58.64 15.98
C THR A 27 6.42 -57.29 15.27
N PHE A 28 7.43 -57.15 14.40
CA PHE A 28 7.52 -56.00 13.50
C PHE A 28 6.30 -56.04 12.59
N THR A 29 5.38 -55.11 12.83
CA THR A 29 4.21 -54.90 11.99
C THR A 29 4.71 -54.64 10.58
N THR A 30 4.37 -55.52 9.65
CA THR A 30 4.77 -55.41 8.26
C THR A 30 4.24 -54.10 7.71
N MET A 31 5.07 -53.05 7.69
CA MET A 31 4.73 -51.82 6.99
C MET A 31 4.51 -52.21 5.54
N LYS A 32 3.24 -52.17 5.10
CA LYS A 32 2.91 -52.24 3.69
C LYS A 32 3.82 -51.25 2.98
N LYS A 33 4.56 -51.70 1.97
CA LYS A 33 5.21 -50.80 1.00
C LYS A 33 4.19 -49.72 0.69
N MET A 34 4.53 -48.46 0.99
CA MET A 34 3.64 -47.34 0.72
C MET A 34 3.67 -47.13 -0.79
N ILE A 35 2.88 -47.93 -1.50
CA ILE A 35 2.62 -47.80 -2.93
C ILE A 35 1.87 -46.49 -3.07
N VAL A 36 2.64 -45.41 -3.27
CA VAL A 36 2.10 -44.10 -3.60
C VAL A 36 1.24 -44.30 -4.85
N PRO A 37 -0.06 -43.99 -4.80
CA PRO A 37 -0.95 -44.32 -5.90
C PRO A 37 -0.46 -43.65 -7.18
N GLU A 38 -0.39 -44.44 -8.25
CA GLU A 38 0.11 -44.11 -9.60
C GLU A 38 -0.71 -43.00 -10.32
N ARG A 39 -1.65 -42.37 -9.61
CA ARG A 39 -2.79 -41.61 -10.13
C ARG A 39 -3.09 -40.30 -9.38
N ALA A 40 -2.11 -39.67 -8.74
CA ALA A 40 -2.24 -38.25 -8.41
C ALA A 40 -2.11 -37.43 -9.72
N PRO A 41 -3.19 -36.77 -10.23
CA PRO A 41 -3.15 -36.09 -11.53
C PRO A 41 -2.29 -34.82 -11.53
N PHE A 42 -1.88 -34.37 -10.35
CA PHE A 42 -1.07 -33.20 -10.07
C PHE A 42 -0.15 -33.49 -8.87
N ARG A 43 1.05 -32.90 -8.85
CA ARG A 43 1.98 -32.93 -7.72
C ARG A 43 2.38 -31.52 -7.28
N HIS A 44 3.13 -31.42 -6.18
CA HIS A 44 3.54 -30.16 -5.54
C HIS A 44 4.16 -29.12 -6.50
N GLY A 45 4.86 -29.55 -7.56
CA GLY A 45 5.42 -28.69 -8.60
C GLY A 45 4.40 -27.78 -9.26
N LEU A 46 3.21 -28.30 -9.59
CA LEU A 46 2.12 -27.51 -10.15
C LEU A 46 1.45 -26.63 -9.10
N VAL A 47 1.26 -27.12 -7.87
CA VAL A 47 0.61 -26.34 -6.80
C VAL A 47 1.42 -25.09 -6.47
N LEU A 48 2.75 -25.21 -6.39
CA LEU A 48 3.63 -24.05 -6.20
C LEU A 48 3.61 -23.10 -7.40
N ALA A 49 3.57 -23.62 -8.64
CA ALA A 49 3.48 -22.79 -9.83
C ALA A 49 2.17 -21.97 -9.86
N LEU A 50 1.03 -22.60 -9.54
CA LEU A 50 -0.27 -21.93 -9.42
C LEU A 50 -0.28 -20.88 -8.30
N LEU A 51 0.33 -21.17 -7.13
CA LEU A 51 0.48 -20.19 -6.05
C LEU A 51 1.27 -18.97 -6.51
N CYS A 52 2.39 -19.18 -7.19
CA CYS A 52 3.23 -18.08 -7.69
C CYS A 52 2.52 -17.23 -8.76
N THR A 53 1.70 -17.84 -9.64
CA THR A 53 0.86 -17.09 -10.58
C THR A 53 -0.29 -16.35 -9.87
N GLY A 54 -0.84 -16.91 -8.79
CA GLY A 54 -1.78 -16.21 -7.91
C GLY A 54 -1.17 -14.95 -7.32
N PHE A 55 0.01 -15.06 -6.71
CA PHE A 55 0.79 -13.92 -6.23
C PHE A 55 1.12 -12.93 -7.35
N ALA A 56 1.57 -13.38 -8.52
CA ALA A 56 1.89 -12.47 -9.63
C ALA A 56 0.65 -11.74 -10.17
N THR A 57 -0.52 -12.38 -10.10
CA THR A 57 -1.81 -11.74 -10.43
C THR A 57 -2.18 -10.67 -9.40
N VAL A 58 -1.95 -10.92 -8.11
CA VAL A 58 -2.08 -9.89 -7.06
C VAL A 58 -1.13 -8.73 -7.32
N VAL A 59 0.14 -8.97 -7.65
CA VAL A 59 1.10 -7.91 -8.01
C VAL A 59 0.61 -7.10 -9.21
N ALA A 60 0.19 -7.75 -10.30
CA ALA A 60 -0.30 -7.04 -11.49
C ALA A 60 -1.54 -6.17 -11.21
N ILE A 61 -2.54 -6.72 -10.50
CA ILE A 61 -3.78 -6.01 -10.16
C ILE A 61 -3.51 -4.84 -9.21
N THR A 62 -2.74 -5.06 -8.13
CA THR A 62 -2.40 -4.00 -7.17
C THR A 62 -1.56 -2.91 -7.82
N THR A 63 -0.57 -3.26 -8.66
CA THR A 63 0.23 -2.28 -9.42
C THR A 63 -0.66 -1.47 -10.37
N TYR A 64 -1.62 -2.10 -11.05
CA TYR A 64 -2.56 -1.41 -11.94
C TYR A 64 -3.41 -0.37 -11.21
N TYR A 65 -4.06 -0.74 -10.09
CA TYR A 65 -4.87 0.20 -9.32
C TYR A 65 -4.02 1.31 -8.68
N LEU A 66 -2.85 0.98 -8.11
CA LEU A 66 -1.93 1.97 -7.56
C LEU A 66 -1.45 2.95 -8.65
N ASN A 67 -1.24 2.49 -9.89
CA ASN A 67 -0.83 3.35 -11.00
C ASN A 67 -1.95 4.31 -11.47
N GLN A 68 -3.22 4.08 -11.12
CA GLN A 68 -4.30 5.04 -11.42
C GLN A 68 -4.27 6.26 -10.48
N ILE A 69 -3.77 6.08 -9.25
CA ILE A 69 -3.71 7.11 -8.20
C ILE A 69 -2.31 7.72 -8.01
N ALA A 70 -1.29 7.16 -8.66
CA ALA A 70 0.09 7.66 -8.59
C ALA A 70 0.32 8.83 -9.55
N ASN A 71 1.01 9.85 -9.07
CA ASN A 71 1.33 11.09 -9.77
C ASN A 71 0.11 11.85 -10.32
N THR A 72 -1.10 11.55 -9.83
CA THR A 72 -2.38 12.17 -10.23
C THR A 72 -3.12 12.76 -9.00
N PRO A 73 -3.93 13.82 -9.20
CA PRO A 73 -4.80 14.32 -8.14
C PRO A 73 -6.02 13.40 -7.98
N VAL A 74 -6.15 12.80 -6.81
CA VAL A 74 -7.28 11.93 -6.41
C VAL A 74 -8.24 12.72 -5.54
N PHE A 75 -9.46 12.91 -6.04
CA PHE A 75 -10.52 13.59 -5.31
C PHE A 75 -11.13 12.66 -4.26
N PHE A 76 -11.03 13.01 -2.99
CA PHE A 76 -11.69 12.29 -1.89
C PHE A 76 -13.10 12.81 -1.59
N GLY A 77 -13.52 13.90 -2.24
CA GLY A 77 -14.80 14.53 -1.97
C GLY A 77 -14.74 15.48 -0.78
N THR A 78 -15.90 15.69 -0.18
CA THR A 78 -16.11 16.71 0.84
C THR A 78 -16.01 16.07 2.22
N VAL A 79 -14.95 16.40 2.96
CA VAL A 79 -14.73 15.99 4.35
C VAL A 79 -15.35 17.04 5.27
N MET A 80 -16.11 16.60 6.26
CA MET A 80 -16.64 17.47 7.32
C MET A 80 -16.06 17.05 8.66
N ASN A 81 -15.41 18.01 9.32
CA ASN A 81 -14.97 17.94 10.70
C ASN A 81 -15.95 18.73 11.56
N SER A 82 -16.32 18.20 12.71
CA SER A 82 -17.31 18.79 13.61
C SER A 82 -16.88 18.59 15.07
N PHE A 83 -17.53 19.28 16.00
CA PHE A 83 -17.21 19.18 17.42
C PHE A 83 -17.37 17.76 18.01
N ILE A 84 -18.08 16.85 17.32
CA ILE A 84 -18.36 15.48 17.78
C ILE A 84 -17.71 14.43 16.86
N TYR A 85 -17.80 14.62 15.53
CA TYR A 85 -17.23 13.72 14.53
C TYR A 85 -15.97 14.34 13.92
N HIS A 86 -14.83 13.66 14.10
CA HIS A 86 -13.49 14.14 13.72
C HIS A 86 -13.20 15.56 14.24
N PRO A 87 -13.15 15.76 15.58
CA PRO A 87 -12.87 17.08 16.15
C PRO A 87 -11.47 17.55 15.75
N VAL A 88 -11.39 18.77 15.21
CA VAL A 88 -10.12 19.45 14.94
C VAL A 88 -9.80 20.34 16.13
N GLU A 89 -8.75 20.02 16.88
CA GLU A 89 -8.23 20.90 17.92
C GLU A 89 -7.37 22.03 17.30
N VAL A 90 -7.55 23.24 17.80
CA VAL A 90 -6.64 24.36 17.49
C VAL A 90 -5.34 24.15 18.29
N PRO A 91 -4.17 24.03 17.63
CA PRO A 91 -2.91 23.91 18.35
C PRO A 91 -2.60 25.22 19.07
N ILE A 92 -2.40 25.14 20.38
CA ILE A 92 -2.14 26.29 21.25
C ILE A 92 -0.65 26.32 21.60
N GLY A 93 0.07 27.32 21.06
CA GLY A 93 1.43 27.65 21.48
C GLY A 93 1.40 28.28 22.86
N THR A 94 0.78 29.47 22.96
CA THR A 94 0.49 30.17 24.21
C THR A 94 -0.85 30.87 24.08
N LEU A 95 -1.76 30.67 25.04
CA LEU A 95 -3.02 31.42 25.06
C LEU A 95 -2.75 32.89 25.38
N LEU A 96 -3.24 33.76 24.51
CA LEU A 96 -3.34 35.20 24.74
C LEU A 96 -4.81 35.54 24.86
N GLN A 97 -5.21 36.12 25.99
CA GLN A 97 -6.53 36.68 26.20
C GLN A 97 -6.39 38.16 26.54
N GLY A 98 -7.34 38.97 26.09
CA GLY A 98 -7.35 40.40 26.36
C GLY A 98 -8.74 41.01 26.25
N ALA A 99 -8.89 42.19 26.81
CA ALA A 99 -10.11 42.99 26.72
C ALA A 99 -9.76 44.45 26.46
N GLY A 100 -10.71 45.20 25.90
CA GLY A 100 -10.55 46.61 25.62
C GLY A 100 -11.88 47.34 25.43
N SER A 101 -11.81 48.66 25.25
CA SER A 101 -12.95 49.53 24.99
C SER A 101 -12.66 50.45 23.82
N LEU A 102 -13.59 50.55 22.88
CA LEU A 102 -13.52 51.47 21.77
C LEU A 102 -13.83 52.89 22.26
N SER A 103 -12.89 53.81 22.07
CA SER A 103 -13.15 55.23 22.10
C SER A 103 -13.02 55.78 20.69
N ALA A 104 -14.03 56.50 20.18
CA ALA A 104 -14.01 57.05 18.82
C ALA A 104 -12.84 58.04 18.58
N ASN A 105 -12.38 58.73 19.63
CA ASN A 105 -11.43 59.85 19.52
C ASN A 105 -10.00 59.52 19.97
N ALA A 106 -9.70 58.31 20.45
CA ALA A 106 -8.36 57.97 20.93
C ALA A 106 -7.39 57.71 19.77
N SER A 107 -6.25 58.40 19.75
CA SER A 107 -5.14 58.08 18.84
C SER A 107 -4.51 56.74 19.25
N LEU A 108 -4.56 55.74 18.36
CA LEU A 108 -3.87 54.46 18.55
C LEU A 108 -2.40 54.62 18.13
N PRO A 109 -1.42 54.33 19.01
CA PRO A 109 0.00 54.57 18.72
C PRO A 109 0.60 53.53 17.77
N THR A 110 0.06 52.30 17.74
CA THR A 110 0.52 51.21 16.88
C THR A 110 -0.32 51.12 15.60
N LYS A 111 0.28 50.58 14.54
CA LYS A 111 -0.34 50.45 13.21
C LYS A 111 -0.31 48.99 12.76
N PRO A 112 -1.08 48.09 13.41
CA PRO A 112 -1.06 46.67 13.11
C PRO A 112 -1.77 46.35 11.80
N SER A 113 -1.53 45.15 11.29
CA SER A 113 -2.27 44.51 10.20
C SER A 113 -2.94 43.24 10.73
N LEU A 114 -4.01 42.77 10.09
CA LEU A 114 -4.65 41.50 10.49
C LEU A 114 -3.72 40.29 10.27
N SER A 115 -2.78 40.41 9.34
CA SER A 115 -1.72 39.43 9.12
C SER A 115 -0.78 39.29 10.31
N ASP A 116 -0.56 40.35 11.10
CA ASP A 116 0.21 40.29 12.35
C ASP A 116 -0.54 39.45 13.41
N LEU A 117 -1.85 39.65 13.57
CA LEU A 117 -2.70 38.81 14.42
C LEU A 117 -2.69 37.33 13.97
N TYR A 118 -2.77 37.09 12.66
CA TYR A 118 -2.91 35.74 12.10
C TYR A 118 -1.58 34.95 12.13
N LYS A 119 -0.43 35.60 11.93
CA LYS A 119 0.87 34.92 11.73
C LYS A 119 1.81 34.95 12.94
N GLN A 120 1.45 35.64 14.03
CA GLN A 120 2.27 35.67 15.24
C GLN A 120 2.40 34.28 15.90
N SER A 121 3.62 33.89 16.30
CA SER A 121 3.88 32.73 17.15
C SER A 121 4.56 33.16 18.46
N CYS A 122 4.28 32.45 19.56
CA CYS A 122 4.96 32.66 20.84
C CYS A 122 5.21 31.33 21.58
N ALA A 123 6.48 31.07 21.89
CA ALA A 123 6.90 29.90 22.66
C ALA A 123 6.60 30.00 24.17
N ASP A 124 6.42 31.22 24.68
CA ASP A 124 6.20 31.49 26.10
C ASP A 124 5.21 32.64 26.37
N SER A 125 4.89 32.82 27.65
CA SER A 125 4.01 33.86 28.18
C SER A 125 4.61 35.27 28.12
N ALA A 126 5.94 35.40 28.07
CA ALA A 126 6.61 36.70 27.97
C ALA A 126 6.41 37.30 26.56
N CYS A 127 6.61 36.50 25.51
CA CYS A 127 6.28 36.84 24.13
C CYS A 127 4.79 37.19 23.99
N ALA A 128 3.89 36.38 24.54
CA ALA A 128 2.45 36.63 24.49
C ALA A 128 2.08 37.97 25.17
N THR A 129 2.64 38.24 26.36
CA THR A 129 2.41 39.49 27.11
C THR A 129 2.94 40.72 26.35
N ALA A 130 4.10 40.60 25.68
CA ALA A 130 4.64 41.67 24.85
C ALA A 130 3.79 41.96 23.59
N PHE A 131 3.09 40.96 23.05
CA PHE A 131 2.20 41.10 21.90
C PHE A 131 0.78 41.58 22.26
N LEU A 132 0.35 41.44 23.53
CA LEU A 132 -0.99 41.81 24.00
C LEU A 132 -1.43 43.24 23.59
N PRO A 133 -0.59 44.30 23.68
CA PRO A 133 -1.01 45.64 23.27
C PRO A 133 -1.29 45.72 21.76
N VAL A 134 -0.45 45.11 20.94
CA VAL A 134 -0.60 45.08 19.47
C VAL A 134 -1.89 44.35 19.09
N ALA A 135 -2.19 43.23 19.74
CA ALA A 135 -3.42 42.47 19.51
C ALA A 135 -4.69 43.26 19.90
N THR A 136 -4.68 43.90 21.08
CA THR A 136 -5.80 44.73 21.55
C THR A 136 -6.00 45.97 20.68
N GLU A 137 -4.95 46.60 20.17
CA GLU A 137 -5.07 47.70 19.20
C GLU A 137 -5.62 47.23 17.85
N ALA A 138 -5.19 46.06 17.36
CA ALA A 138 -5.70 45.48 16.12
C ALA A 138 -7.21 45.23 16.17
N TRP A 139 -7.71 44.65 17.27
CA TRP A 139 -9.15 44.50 17.49
C TRP A 139 -9.87 45.85 17.69
N SER A 140 -9.21 46.84 18.29
CA SER A 140 -9.76 48.20 18.39
C SER A 140 -9.96 48.85 17.02
N TYR A 141 -9.07 48.61 16.06
CA TYR A 141 -9.24 49.05 14.68
C TYR A 141 -10.38 48.30 13.96
N VAL A 142 -10.52 46.98 14.16
CA VAL A 142 -11.64 46.19 13.60
C VAL A 142 -12.98 46.73 14.11
N GLY A 143 -13.12 46.96 15.42
CA GLY A 143 -14.34 47.51 16.01
C GLY A 143 -14.67 48.91 15.50
N ARG A 144 -13.67 49.79 15.33
CA ARG A 144 -13.86 51.11 14.71
C ARG A 144 -14.30 51.02 13.24
N ALA A 145 -13.87 49.98 12.52
CA ALA A 145 -14.23 49.79 11.13
C ALA A 145 -15.71 49.42 10.92
N PHE A 146 -16.47 49.09 11.99
CA PHE A 146 -17.93 48.96 11.90
C PHE A 146 -18.58 50.26 11.40
N ALA A 147 -18.03 51.43 11.72
CA ALA A 147 -18.53 52.72 11.21
C ALA A 147 -18.34 52.92 9.69
N LEU A 148 -17.58 52.05 9.01
CA LEU A 148 -17.42 52.05 7.55
C LEU A 148 -18.47 51.19 6.82
N VAL A 149 -19.30 50.46 7.56
CA VAL A 149 -20.26 49.50 6.99
C VAL A 149 -21.60 50.19 6.71
N PRO A 150 -22.05 50.31 5.45
CA PRO A 150 -23.41 50.75 5.14
C PRO A 150 -24.43 49.71 5.59
N ASP A 151 -25.60 50.17 6.05
CA ASP A 151 -26.75 49.34 6.44
C ASP A 151 -26.38 48.19 7.40
N PHE A 152 -25.60 48.52 8.43
CA PHE A 152 -25.14 47.55 9.44
C PHE A 152 -26.29 47.07 10.34
N ASP A 153 -26.43 45.74 10.49
CA ASP A 153 -27.54 45.12 11.24
C ASP A 153 -27.67 45.66 12.68
N GLN A 154 -26.54 46.07 13.26
CA GLN A 154 -26.42 46.51 14.66
C GLN A 154 -25.90 47.96 14.73
N VAL A 155 -26.63 48.91 14.11
CA VAL A 155 -26.29 50.35 13.98
C VAL A 155 -25.79 51.00 15.28
N ILE A 156 -26.26 50.55 16.46
CA ILE A 156 -25.82 51.05 17.77
C ILE A 156 -24.30 50.91 18.01
N PHE A 157 -23.62 49.95 17.38
CA PHE A 157 -22.16 49.81 17.44
C PHE A 157 -21.40 50.85 16.58
N GLN A 158 -22.10 51.60 15.75
CA GLN A 158 -21.57 52.72 14.96
C GLN A 158 -21.75 54.08 15.65
N ASP A 159 -22.57 54.14 16.71
CA ASP A 159 -22.86 55.37 17.45
C ASP A 159 -21.64 55.76 18.33
N PRO A 160 -21.01 56.93 18.08
CA PRO A 160 -19.82 57.37 18.81
C PRO A 160 -20.08 57.71 20.28
N THR A 161 -21.34 57.74 20.73
CA THR A 161 -21.70 57.95 22.13
C THR A 161 -21.71 56.65 22.95
N GLN A 162 -21.71 55.49 22.30
CA GLN A 162 -21.73 54.19 22.96
C GLN A 162 -20.33 53.72 23.36
N SER A 163 -20.20 53.18 24.56
CA SER A 163 -18.96 52.54 25.02
C SER A 163 -18.94 51.06 24.61
N VAL A 164 -18.64 50.79 23.34
CA VAL A 164 -18.41 49.43 22.85
C VAL A 164 -17.18 48.84 23.53
N LYS A 165 -17.32 47.68 24.15
CA LYS A 165 -16.23 46.87 24.72
C LYS A 165 -15.95 45.68 23.82
N PHE A 166 -14.80 45.05 24.02
CA PHE A 166 -14.50 43.78 23.39
C PHE A 166 -13.60 42.89 24.25
N GLU A 167 -13.73 41.60 24.05
CA GLU A 167 -12.87 40.54 24.59
C GLU A 167 -12.32 39.72 23.41
N HIS A 168 -11.08 39.23 23.52
CA HIS A 168 -10.42 38.49 22.44
C HIS A 168 -9.50 37.38 22.93
N ILE A 169 -9.28 36.39 22.05
CA ILE A 169 -8.42 35.23 22.28
C ILE A 169 -7.59 34.86 21.03
N ASN A 170 -6.30 34.57 21.24
CA ASN A 170 -5.39 34.03 20.23
C ASN A 170 -4.62 32.80 20.80
N ASN A 171 -4.32 31.82 19.95
CA ASN A 171 -3.55 30.60 20.27
C ASN A 171 -2.03 30.72 20.08
N LEU A 172 -1.56 31.78 19.41
CA LEU A 172 -0.14 32.13 19.15
C LEU A 172 0.76 30.96 18.69
N HIS A 173 0.27 30.17 17.73
CA HIS A 173 0.99 29.04 17.14
C HIS A 173 1.54 29.33 15.72
N GLY A 174 1.46 30.57 15.23
CA GLY A 174 1.99 30.98 13.91
C GLY A 174 1.03 30.76 12.74
N ALA A 175 0.06 29.85 12.89
CA ALA A 175 -1.19 29.83 12.15
C ALA A 175 -2.32 30.04 13.17
N ASN A 176 -2.61 31.31 13.47
CA ASN A 176 -3.52 31.64 14.56
C ASN A 176 -4.98 31.50 14.15
N THR A 177 -5.82 31.42 15.17
CA THR A 177 -7.29 31.45 15.08
C THR A 177 -7.77 32.65 15.92
N PRO A 178 -7.52 33.91 15.52
CA PRO A 178 -7.89 35.07 16.33
C PRO A 178 -9.42 35.23 16.34
N VAL A 179 -10.02 35.31 17.52
CA VAL A 179 -11.46 35.59 17.69
C VAL A 179 -11.68 36.69 18.71
N ALA A 180 -12.69 37.53 18.49
CA ALA A 180 -13.13 38.56 19.43
C ALA A 180 -14.67 38.66 19.48
N GLN A 181 -15.21 39.01 20.64
CA GLN A 181 -16.60 39.44 20.81
C GLN A 181 -16.63 40.92 21.19
N PHE A 182 -17.33 41.73 20.40
CA PHE A 182 -17.63 43.14 20.70
C PHE A 182 -19.05 43.25 21.28
N TYR A 183 -19.21 43.98 22.38
CA TYR A 183 -20.50 44.13 23.08
C TYR A 183 -20.69 45.54 23.66
N ILE A 184 -21.92 45.85 24.09
CA ILE A 184 -22.26 47.07 24.83
C ILE A 184 -22.96 46.62 26.11
N ASP A 185 -22.59 47.19 27.26
CA ASP A 185 -23.17 46.83 28.56
C ASP A 185 -24.70 46.94 28.54
N GLY A 186 -25.39 45.85 28.88
CA GLY A 186 -26.86 45.80 28.92
C GLY A 186 -27.56 45.67 27.56
N TYR A 187 -26.81 45.60 26.44
CA TYR A 187 -27.37 45.32 25.12
C TYR A 187 -27.39 43.80 24.85
N PRO A 188 -28.49 43.22 24.33
CA PRO A 188 -28.63 41.76 24.20
C PRO A 188 -27.89 41.15 23.00
N MET A 189 -27.27 41.97 22.14
CA MET A 189 -26.55 41.51 20.94
C MET A 189 -25.07 41.87 21.02
N ALA A 190 -24.25 41.04 20.39
CA ALA A 190 -22.81 41.21 20.24
C ALA A 190 -22.39 40.98 18.78
N MET A 191 -21.23 41.50 18.41
CA MET A 191 -20.56 41.18 17.14
C MET A 191 -19.41 40.23 17.41
N THR A 192 -19.50 38.99 16.94
CA THR A 192 -18.38 38.03 16.98
C THR A 192 -17.58 38.16 15.70
N CYS A 193 -16.25 38.30 15.82
CA CYS A 193 -15.33 38.49 14.71
C CYS A 193 -14.22 37.42 14.75
N MET A 194 -13.92 36.82 13.60
CA MET A 194 -12.82 35.86 13.44
C MET A 194 -11.87 36.32 12.32
N VAL A 195 -10.55 36.24 12.52
CA VAL A 195 -9.56 36.52 11.47
C VAL A 195 -9.17 35.25 10.73
N ARG A 196 -9.26 35.27 9.39
CA ARG A 196 -8.91 34.16 8.50
C ARG A 196 -8.18 34.68 7.27
N GLU A 197 -7.22 33.91 6.76
CA GLU A 197 -6.56 34.20 5.48
C GLU A 197 -7.46 33.75 4.32
N ALA A 198 -7.69 34.64 3.36
CA ALA A 198 -8.57 34.40 2.22
C ALA A 198 -8.03 35.06 0.93
N SER A 199 -8.41 34.50 -0.21
CA SER A 199 -8.10 35.02 -1.54
C SER A 199 -9.27 35.84 -2.05
N PHE A 200 -9.06 37.05 -2.56
CA PHE A 200 -10.15 37.89 -3.06
C PHE A 200 -9.76 38.83 -4.21
N TYR A 201 -10.73 39.16 -5.07
CA TYR A 201 -10.58 40.06 -6.21
C TYR A 201 -11.91 40.74 -6.57
N LEU A 202 -11.87 41.87 -7.29
CA LEU A 202 -13.09 42.54 -7.74
C LEU A 202 -13.82 41.68 -8.78
N THR A 203 -15.16 41.64 -8.76
CA THR A 203 -15.96 40.83 -9.69
C THR A 203 -15.81 41.23 -11.17
N GLN A 204 -15.22 42.40 -11.43
CA GLN A 204 -14.92 42.93 -12.77
C GLN A 204 -13.49 42.60 -13.24
N GLN A 205 -12.69 41.94 -12.41
CA GLN A 205 -11.28 41.59 -12.68
C GLN A 205 -11.10 40.08 -12.83
N ALA A 206 -9.98 39.67 -13.42
CA ALA A 206 -9.62 38.25 -13.55
C ALA A 206 -9.08 37.68 -12.23
N ALA A 207 -9.33 36.40 -11.96
CA ALA A 207 -8.84 35.70 -10.76
C ALA A 207 -7.30 35.74 -10.59
N THR A 208 -6.54 35.97 -11.66
CA THR A 208 -5.08 36.19 -11.60
C THR A 208 -4.67 37.49 -10.90
N THR A 209 -5.62 38.38 -10.61
CA THR A 209 -5.43 39.61 -9.81
C THR A 209 -5.75 39.42 -8.33
N ALA A 210 -6.07 38.19 -7.90
CA ALA A 210 -6.44 37.90 -6.53
C ALA A 210 -5.33 38.24 -5.53
N VAL A 211 -5.75 38.89 -4.45
CA VAL A 211 -4.92 39.22 -3.30
C VAL A 211 -5.22 38.21 -2.20
N VAL A 212 -4.16 37.65 -1.61
CA VAL A 212 -4.26 36.83 -0.39
C VAL A 212 -3.89 37.72 0.80
N ASP A 213 -4.82 37.89 1.73
CA ASP A 213 -4.61 38.66 2.96
C ASP A 213 -5.43 38.07 4.12
N ALA A 214 -5.11 38.47 5.34
CA ALA A 214 -5.90 38.17 6.52
C ALA A 214 -7.09 39.14 6.62
N LEU A 215 -8.31 38.60 6.67
CA LEU A 215 -9.55 39.35 6.75
C LEU A 215 -10.29 39.03 8.05
N ALA A 216 -10.94 40.03 8.63
CA ALA A 216 -11.80 39.87 9.80
C ALA A 216 -13.25 39.68 9.33
N PHE A 217 -13.85 38.56 9.74
CA PHE A 217 -15.20 38.16 9.43
C PHE A 217 -16.09 38.34 10.66
N CYS A 218 -16.96 39.34 10.61
CA CYS A 218 -17.78 39.76 11.75
C CYS A 218 -19.27 39.46 11.52
N SER A 219 -19.91 38.79 12.47
CA SER A 219 -21.33 38.40 12.41
C SER A 219 -22.04 38.80 13.71
N GLN A 220 -23.33 39.13 13.64
CA GLN A 220 -24.14 39.34 14.84
C GLN A 220 -24.44 38.02 15.55
N ARG A 221 -24.32 38.00 16.88
CA ARG A 221 -24.64 36.88 17.79
C ARG A 221 -25.41 37.45 18.98
N ALA A 222 -26.16 36.61 19.71
CA ALA A 222 -26.63 37.00 21.04
C ALA A 222 -25.42 37.30 21.94
N TYR A 223 -25.54 38.29 22.83
CA TYR A 223 -24.52 38.55 23.83
C TYR A 223 -24.41 37.37 24.80
N ASP A 224 -23.18 37.01 25.14
CA ASP A 224 -22.82 35.84 25.93
C ASP A 224 -21.73 36.28 26.92
N ALA A 225 -22.11 36.42 28.18
CA ALA A 225 -21.22 36.84 29.27
C ALA A 225 -20.23 35.74 29.71
N SER A 226 -20.34 34.55 29.12
CA SER A 226 -19.44 33.40 29.31
C SER A 226 -18.64 33.08 28.04
N TRP A 227 -18.62 34.01 27.08
CA TRP A 227 -17.91 33.86 25.81
C TRP A 227 -16.41 33.66 26.00
N VAL A 228 -15.82 32.76 25.21
CA VAL A 228 -14.37 32.52 25.20
C VAL A 228 -13.79 32.61 23.79
N CYS A 229 -14.41 31.92 22.82
CA CYS A 229 -13.96 31.92 21.42
C CYS A 229 -15.08 31.60 20.41
N GLU A 230 -16.34 31.59 20.85
CA GLU A 230 -17.50 31.14 20.11
C GLU A 230 -17.89 32.12 18.99
N ASN A 231 -18.10 31.61 17.79
CA ASN A 231 -18.50 32.41 16.63
C ASN A 231 -19.61 31.74 15.79
N ASP A 232 -20.33 30.80 16.40
CA ASP A 232 -21.48 30.11 15.84
C ASP A 232 -22.65 31.09 15.63
N VAL A 233 -23.19 31.12 14.41
CA VAL A 233 -24.33 31.98 14.03
C VAL A 233 -25.18 31.27 12.96
N ALA A 234 -26.45 31.66 12.82
CA ALA A 234 -27.34 31.06 11.83
C ALA A 234 -26.88 31.35 10.37
N ALA A 235 -27.23 30.43 9.47
CA ALA A 235 -26.73 30.40 8.09
C ALA A 235 -27.14 31.60 7.21
N ASP A 236 -28.19 32.32 7.63
CA ASP A 236 -28.77 33.51 7.01
C ASP A 236 -28.30 34.84 7.65
N VAL A 237 -27.44 34.78 8.67
CA VAL A 237 -26.84 35.96 9.30
C VAL A 237 -25.86 36.66 8.35
N ASN A 238 -25.88 37.99 8.34
CA ASN A 238 -24.91 38.79 7.61
C ASN A 238 -23.52 38.66 8.25
N THR A 239 -22.53 38.41 7.40
CA THR A 239 -21.12 38.35 7.75
C THR A 239 -20.40 39.46 7.00
N TYR A 240 -19.90 40.44 7.75
CA TYR A 240 -19.21 41.61 7.26
C TYR A 240 -17.72 41.32 7.20
N VAL A 241 -17.09 41.64 6.07
CA VAL A 241 -15.69 41.35 5.80
C VAL A 241 -14.89 42.64 5.81
N LEU A 242 -13.94 42.71 6.72
CA LEU A 242 -13.08 43.87 6.99
C LEU A 242 -11.63 43.49 6.71
N GLN A 243 -10.93 44.30 5.93
CA GLN A 243 -9.49 44.24 5.77
C GLN A 243 -8.84 45.30 6.66
N MET A 244 -7.67 45.02 7.24
CA MET A 244 -6.83 46.07 7.85
C MET A 244 -5.35 45.81 7.59
N ASN A 245 -4.70 46.83 7.03
CA ASN A 245 -3.29 46.85 6.69
C ASN A 245 -2.66 48.13 7.27
N LYS A 246 -1.64 47.98 8.12
CA LYS A 246 -0.90 49.10 8.75
C LYS A 246 -1.78 50.17 9.42
N GLY A 247 -2.78 49.73 10.19
CA GLY A 247 -3.72 50.59 10.91
C GLY A 247 -4.71 51.33 10.02
N VAL A 248 -4.84 50.96 8.74
CA VAL A 248 -5.91 51.43 7.85
C VAL A 248 -6.88 50.27 7.64
N ALA A 249 -8.10 50.42 8.13
CA ALA A 249 -9.18 49.44 7.94
C ALA A 249 -10.09 49.85 6.78
N SER A 250 -10.63 48.86 6.06
CA SER A 250 -11.54 49.04 4.93
C SER A 250 -12.61 47.97 4.89
N PHE A 251 -13.83 48.35 4.51
CA PHE A 251 -14.94 47.43 4.31
C PHE A 251 -14.89 46.80 2.91
N VAL A 252 -14.66 45.49 2.87
CA VAL A 252 -14.55 44.70 1.63
C VAL A 252 -15.94 44.33 1.10
N GLY A 253 -16.89 44.06 2.00
CA GLY A 253 -18.29 43.80 1.67
C GLY A 253 -18.99 42.89 2.68
N VAL A 254 -20.27 42.62 2.43
CA VAL A 254 -21.12 41.73 3.23
C VAL A 254 -21.53 40.49 2.43
N VAL A 255 -21.68 39.36 3.13
CA VAL A 255 -22.18 38.10 2.57
C VAL A 255 -22.98 37.32 3.62
N LYS A 256 -23.86 36.40 3.23
CA LYS A 256 -24.53 35.48 4.17
C LYS A 256 -23.57 34.41 4.69
N ARG A 257 -23.69 34.03 5.97
CA ARG A 257 -22.82 33.02 6.62
C ARG A 257 -22.71 31.71 5.82
N SER A 258 -23.83 31.24 5.28
CA SER A 258 -23.93 30.07 4.37
C SER A 258 -23.07 30.10 3.10
N GLN A 259 -22.51 31.26 2.71
CA GLN A 259 -21.60 31.34 1.57
C GLN A 259 -20.14 31.10 1.96
N VAL A 260 -19.79 31.28 3.24
CA VAL A 260 -18.39 31.24 3.73
C VAL A 260 -18.11 30.12 4.73
N TYR A 261 -19.16 29.49 5.27
CA TYR A 261 -19.12 28.38 6.23
C TYR A 261 -19.91 27.17 5.73
N LEU A 262 -19.35 25.95 5.88
CA LEU A 262 -19.83 24.70 5.30
C LEU A 262 -20.17 24.82 3.80
N ASN A 263 -19.26 25.45 3.05
CA ASN A 263 -19.40 25.76 1.63
C ASN A 263 -18.05 25.63 0.89
N ALA A 264 -17.22 24.70 1.34
CA ALA A 264 -15.86 24.46 0.88
C ALA A 264 -15.73 24.36 -0.65
N GLY A 265 -14.70 25.01 -1.20
CA GLY A 265 -14.42 25.01 -2.64
C GLY A 265 -15.36 25.87 -3.50
N ARG A 266 -16.23 26.70 -2.91
CA ARG A 266 -17.02 27.70 -3.64
C ARG A 266 -16.48 29.11 -3.46
N THR A 267 -16.57 29.90 -4.54
CA THR A 267 -16.36 31.35 -4.54
C THR A 267 -17.59 32.05 -3.98
N ALA A 268 -17.44 32.75 -2.86
CA ALA A 268 -18.47 33.61 -2.30
C ALA A 268 -18.46 34.97 -3.02
N GLN A 269 -19.65 35.58 -3.20
CA GLN A 269 -19.77 36.93 -3.76
C GLN A 269 -20.23 37.91 -2.68
N LEU A 270 -19.40 38.92 -2.41
CA LEU A 270 -19.67 40.00 -1.46
C LEU A 270 -20.28 41.19 -2.19
N SER A 271 -21.15 41.91 -1.49
CA SER A 271 -21.78 43.15 -1.96
C SER A 271 -21.57 44.30 -0.96
N GLY A 272 -21.96 45.52 -1.33
CA GLY A 272 -21.92 46.70 -0.46
C GLY A 272 -20.52 47.29 -0.18
N GLY A 273 -19.43 46.63 -0.59
CA GLY A 273 -18.07 47.13 -0.45
C GLY A 273 -17.83 48.43 -1.23
N LEU A 274 -16.96 49.29 -0.70
CA LEU A 274 -16.66 50.61 -1.29
C LEU A 274 -16.04 50.53 -2.69
N SER A 275 -15.41 49.41 -3.03
CA SER A 275 -14.81 49.15 -4.35
C SER A 275 -15.73 48.37 -5.30
N GLY A 276 -16.98 48.11 -4.91
CA GLY A 276 -17.94 47.31 -5.68
C GLY A 276 -18.02 45.85 -5.19
N GLY A 277 -18.49 44.96 -6.06
CA GLY A 277 -18.59 43.53 -5.76
C GLY A 277 -17.22 42.86 -5.71
N VAL A 278 -17.05 41.94 -4.75
CA VAL A 278 -15.81 41.17 -4.54
C VAL A 278 -16.12 39.68 -4.60
N PHE A 279 -15.30 38.91 -5.31
CA PHE A 279 -15.24 37.45 -5.19
C PHE A 279 -14.24 37.08 -4.10
N LEU A 280 -14.62 36.11 -3.27
CA LEU A 280 -13.87 35.65 -2.10
C LEU A 280 -13.76 34.12 -2.11
N GLU A 281 -12.56 33.62 -1.90
CA GLU A 281 -12.21 32.21 -2.04
C GLU A 281 -11.32 31.75 -0.88
N SER A 282 -11.46 30.47 -0.52
CA SER A 282 -10.59 29.80 0.44
C SER A 282 -9.17 29.67 -0.09
N VAL A 283 -8.16 30.02 0.71
CA VAL A 283 -6.77 29.63 0.43
C VAL A 283 -6.63 28.12 0.72
N PRO A 284 -6.22 27.28 -0.27
CA PRO A 284 -6.09 25.85 -0.03
C PRO A 284 -4.99 25.54 0.98
N GLY A 285 -5.34 24.82 2.06
CA GLY A 285 -4.36 24.23 2.96
C GLY A 285 -3.73 23.00 2.31
N ILE A 286 -2.41 23.00 2.15
CA ILE A 286 -1.64 21.85 1.64
C ILE A 286 -0.92 21.20 2.82
N ALA A 287 -1.33 19.98 3.17
CA ALA A 287 -0.66 19.12 4.13
C ALA A 287 0.32 18.19 3.40
N GLU A 288 1.57 18.20 3.82
CA GLU A 288 2.66 17.38 3.27
C GLU A 288 2.98 16.22 4.22
N TYR A 289 3.12 15.01 3.69
CA TYR A 289 3.48 13.82 4.45
C TYR A 289 4.74 13.18 3.85
N GLN A 290 5.71 12.89 4.71
CA GLN A 290 7.02 12.32 4.34
C GLN A 290 7.69 13.07 3.18
N SER A 291 8.03 14.34 3.43
CA SER A 291 8.80 15.18 2.50
C SER A 291 8.22 15.28 1.08
N GLY A 292 6.89 15.18 0.95
CA GLY A 292 6.16 15.35 -0.30
C GLY A 292 5.78 14.06 -1.04
N ILE A 293 6.04 12.88 -0.47
CA ILE A 293 5.56 11.58 -1.01
C ILE A 293 4.03 11.57 -1.10
N VAL A 294 3.34 12.06 -0.07
CA VAL A 294 1.90 12.32 -0.12
C VAL A 294 1.64 13.79 0.17
N GLN A 295 0.80 14.42 -0.64
CA GLN A 295 0.25 15.75 -0.39
C GLN A 295 -1.27 15.65 -0.32
N ALA A 296 -1.88 16.28 0.68
CA ALA A 296 -3.33 16.45 0.80
C ALA A 296 -3.65 17.94 0.72
N SER A 297 -4.22 18.38 -0.39
CA SER A 297 -4.67 19.75 -0.61
C SER A 297 -6.16 19.84 -0.31
N ALA A 298 -6.56 20.84 0.47
CA ALA A 298 -7.96 21.09 0.79
C ALA A 298 -8.24 22.60 0.84
N PRO A 299 -8.99 23.17 -0.12
CA PRO A 299 -9.81 24.33 0.15
C PRO A 299 -10.82 23.98 1.26
N TRP A 300 -10.49 24.38 2.48
CA TRP A 300 -11.40 24.40 3.62
C TRP A 300 -12.35 25.59 3.53
N ASP A 301 -13.39 25.60 4.36
CA ASP A 301 -14.24 26.78 4.51
C ASP A 301 -13.39 28.05 4.80
N VAL A 302 -13.78 29.16 4.17
CA VAL A 302 -13.18 30.48 4.42
C VAL A 302 -13.31 30.81 5.90
N LEU A 303 -14.51 30.59 6.45
CA LEU A 303 -14.88 30.87 7.82
C LEU A 303 -15.42 29.60 8.48
N VAL A 304 -14.97 29.33 9.71
CA VAL A 304 -15.28 28.11 10.45
C VAL A 304 -16.00 28.44 11.75
N ASP A 305 -16.78 27.51 12.28
CA ASP A 305 -17.33 27.63 13.63
C ASP A 305 -16.30 27.15 14.65
N SER A 306 -16.28 27.80 15.81
CA SER A 306 -15.30 27.66 16.87
C SER A 306 -16.01 27.45 18.20
N SER A 307 -15.50 26.55 19.04
CA SER A 307 -16.02 26.30 20.40
C SER A 307 -14.89 26.08 21.40
N CYS A 308 -14.97 26.78 22.53
CA CYS A 308 -14.06 26.70 23.67
C CYS A 308 -14.79 26.31 24.96
N ALA A 309 -16.02 25.79 24.88
CA ALA A 309 -16.81 25.35 26.03
C ALA A 309 -16.08 24.31 26.93
N ASN A 310 -15.11 23.58 26.38
CA ASN A 310 -14.26 22.63 27.11
C ASN A 310 -12.77 23.02 27.10
N LEU A 311 -12.43 24.28 26.78
CA LEU A 311 -11.05 24.75 26.75
C LEU A 311 -10.41 24.66 28.13
N ASN A 312 -9.30 23.93 28.22
CA ASN A 312 -8.49 23.84 29.43
C ASN A 312 -7.14 24.56 29.20
N PRO A 313 -6.93 25.76 29.78
CA PRO A 313 -5.69 26.52 29.63
C PRO A 313 -4.43 25.81 30.14
N ALA A 314 -4.56 24.89 31.08
CA ALA A 314 -3.42 24.16 31.65
C ALA A 314 -2.94 23.01 30.75
N THR A 315 -3.87 22.30 30.07
CA THR A 315 -3.52 21.23 29.12
C THR A 315 -3.37 21.73 27.68
N LYS A 316 -3.82 22.96 27.37
CA LYS A 316 -3.80 23.57 26.03
C LYS A 316 -4.63 22.80 25.00
N THR A 317 -5.75 22.22 25.43
CA THR A 317 -6.67 21.38 24.61
C THR A 317 -8.12 21.85 24.79
N GLY A 318 -9.02 21.41 23.90
CA GLY A 318 -10.46 21.70 24.01
C GLY A 318 -10.95 22.97 23.31
N TRP A 319 -10.10 23.66 22.54
CA TRP A 319 -10.54 24.60 21.50
C TRP A 319 -10.77 23.83 20.21
N LEU A 320 -12.03 23.66 19.82
CA LEU A 320 -12.44 22.86 18.68
C LEU A 320 -12.93 23.73 17.52
N LEU A 321 -12.69 23.26 16.29
CA LEU A 321 -13.24 23.83 15.05
C LEU A 321 -14.22 22.87 14.38
N GLN A 322 -15.30 23.42 13.84
CA GLN A 322 -16.19 22.77 12.88
C GLN A 322 -15.98 23.40 11.50
N MET A 323 -15.64 22.56 10.53
CA MET A 323 -15.19 22.98 9.21
C MET A 323 -15.37 21.89 8.16
N GLN A 324 -15.71 22.30 6.95
CA GLN A 324 -15.78 21.45 5.77
C GLN A 324 -14.62 21.75 4.83
N GLY A 325 -14.16 20.74 4.09
CA GLY A 325 -13.07 20.86 3.12
C GLY A 325 -13.23 19.91 1.95
N VAL A 326 -12.87 20.36 0.75
CA VAL A 326 -12.87 19.51 -0.45
C VAL A 326 -11.48 18.92 -0.63
N VAL A 327 -11.27 17.69 -0.16
CA VAL A 327 -9.93 17.10 -0.05
C VAL A 327 -9.50 16.43 -1.35
N THR A 328 -8.33 16.82 -1.84
CA THR A 328 -7.65 16.19 -2.98
C THR A 328 -6.28 15.69 -2.54
N MET A 329 -6.05 14.39 -2.67
CA MET A 329 -4.76 13.77 -2.43
C MET A 329 -3.91 13.77 -3.70
N THR A 330 -2.60 13.88 -3.59
CA THR A 330 -1.65 13.53 -4.65
C THR A 330 -0.55 12.66 -4.04
N TRP A 331 -0.34 11.47 -4.59
CA TRP A 331 0.72 10.55 -4.18
C TRP A 331 1.82 10.56 -5.23
N LYS A 332 3.02 11.02 -4.87
CA LYS A 332 4.20 10.99 -5.75
C LYS A 332 4.88 9.64 -5.63
N CYS A 333 4.94 8.90 -6.73
CA CYS A 333 5.50 7.54 -6.71
C CYS A 333 6.02 7.11 -8.09
N ASP A 334 7.34 7.18 -8.26
CA ASP A 334 8.02 6.73 -9.48
C ASP A 334 8.50 5.27 -9.40
N SER A 335 8.30 4.60 -8.25
CA SER A 335 8.69 3.20 -8.02
C SER A 335 7.66 2.17 -8.54
N LEU A 336 6.50 2.58 -9.07
CA LEU A 336 5.51 1.68 -9.64
C LEU A 336 5.91 1.19 -11.04
N MET A 337 6.54 0.02 -11.09
CA MET A 337 6.94 -0.60 -12.35
C MET A 337 5.81 -1.44 -12.99
N LEU A 338 4.74 -0.78 -13.47
CA LEU A 338 3.59 -1.46 -14.11
C LEU A 338 4.02 -2.43 -15.21
N THR A 339 4.89 -2.00 -16.13
CA THR A 339 5.44 -2.86 -17.20
C THR A 339 6.12 -4.11 -16.64
N ASN A 340 6.91 -3.98 -15.57
CA ASN A 340 7.61 -5.14 -14.98
C ASN A 340 6.65 -6.07 -14.24
N SER A 341 5.57 -5.55 -13.65
CA SER A 341 4.50 -6.39 -13.06
C SER A 341 3.78 -7.23 -14.13
N ILE A 342 3.49 -6.64 -15.30
CA ILE A 342 2.87 -7.33 -16.44
C ILE A 342 3.84 -8.35 -17.03
N VAL A 343 5.11 -8.00 -17.22
CA VAL A 343 6.15 -8.94 -17.71
C VAL A 343 6.31 -10.11 -16.74
N LEU A 344 6.38 -9.87 -15.43
CA LEU A 344 6.41 -10.92 -14.41
C LEU A 344 5.17 -11.83 -14.53
N TRP A 345 3.97 -11.25 -14.60
CA TRP A 345 2.72 -12.00 -14.73
C TRP A 345 2.70 -12.89 -15.98
N VAL A 346 3.05 -12.35 -17.16
CA VAL A 346 3.17 -13.11 -18.41
C VAL A 346 4.22 -14.23 -18.29
N MET A 347 5.37 -13.97 -17.68
CA MET A 347 6.37 -15.01 -17.40
C MET A 347 5.82 -16.10 -16.47
N THR A 348 5.07 -15.76 -15.42
CA THR A 348 4.47 -16.77 -14.53
C THR A 348 3.41 -17.63 -15.24
N ILE A 349 2.60 -17.03 -16.12
CA ILE A 349 1.63 -17.77 -16.95
C ILE A 349 2.34 -18.73 -17.89
N TYR A 350 3.40 -18.27 -18.58
CA TYR A 350 4.22 -19.13 -19.43
C TYR A 350 4.82 -20.30 -18.66
N LEU A 351 5.40 -20.04 -17.47
CA LEU A 351 5.99 -21.08 -16.64
C LEU A 351 4.95 -22.06 -16.07
N VAL A 352 3.74 -21.60 -15.70
CA VAL A 352 2.62 -22.49 -15.36
C VAL A 352 2.17 -23.31 -16.56
N ALA A 353 2.12 -22.74 -17.77
CA ALA A 353 1.81 -23.50 -18.97
C ALA A 353 2.85 -24.59 -19.24
N LEU A 354 4.14 -24.30 -19.07
CA LEU A 354 5.20 -25.33 -19.15
C LEU A 354 5.02 -26.42 -18.07
N GLN A 355 4.76 -26.03 -16.83
CA GLN A 355 4.52 -26.97 -15.73
C GLN A 355 3.29 -27.84 -15.99
N TRP A 356 2.23 -27.28 -16.56
CA TRP A 356 0.97 -27.98 -16.84
C TRP A 356 1.07 -28.92 -18.05
N ILE A 357 1.75 -28.49 -19.12
CA ILE A 357 1.85 -29.25 -20.36
C ILE A 357 2.88 -30.38 -20.24
N PHE A 358 4.05 -30.09 -19.67
CA PHE A 358 5.20 -31.00 -19.72
C PHE A 358 5.56 -31.61 -18.37
N LEU A 359 5.43 -30.88 -17.27
CA LEU A 359 5.86 -31.31 -15.93
C LEU A 359 4.69 -31.54 -14.96
N ARG A 360 3.51 -31.91 -15.48
CA ARG A 360 2.26 -32.00 -14.71
C ARG A 360 2.33 -32.95 -13.51
N ARG A 361 3.11 -34.02 -13.66
CA ARG A 361 3.34 -35.06 -12.66
C ARG A 361 4.63 -34.86 -11.86
N SER A 362 5.41 -33.81 -12.15
CA SER A 362 6.68 -33.53 -11.46
C SER A 362 6.46 -33.00 -10.05
N VAL A 363 7.30 -33.43 -9.11
CA VAL A 363 7.41 -32.81 -7.79
C VAL A 363 8.07 -31.44 -7.88
N ILE A 364 8.98 -31.24 -8.84
CA ILE A 364 9.78 -30.02 -8.99
C ILE A 364 8.94 -28.94 -9.67
N CYS A 365 9.04 -27.71 -9.17
CA CYS A 365 8.43 -26.54 -9.79
C CYS A 365 9.43 -25.85 -10.73
N VAL A 366 9.04 -25.65 -11.98
CA VAL A 366 9.87 -24.97 -12.99
C VAL A 366 10.17 -23.52 -12.63
N MET A 367 9.27 -22.85 -11.90
CA MET A 367 9.35 -21.40 -11.72
C MET A 367 10.52 -20.95 -10.81
N PRO A 368 10.74 -21.51 -9.60
CA PRO A 368 11.95 -21.22 -8.82
C PRO A 368 13.26 -21.57 -9.55
N VAL A 369 13.29 -22.70 -10.27
CA VAL A 369 14.48 -23.17 -11.01
C VAL A 369 14.79 -22.31 -12.23
N TYR A 370 13.78 -21.73 -12.87
CA TYR A 370 13.96 -20.79 -13.97
C TYR A 370 14.37 -19.40 -13.47
N MET A 371 13.65 -18.86 -12.47
CA MET A 371 13.90 -17.52 -11.94
C MET A 371 15.24 -17.42 -11.20
N SER A 372 15.73 -18.50 -10.57
CA SER A 372 17.03 -18.52 -9.89
C SER A 372 18.23 -18.37 -10.83
N LYS A 373 18.03 -18.61 -12.12
CA LYS A 373 19.05 -18.46 -13.17
C LYS A 373 18.98 -17.09 -13.87
N ASN A 374 18.13 -16.18 -13.40
CA ASN A 374 17.86 -14.90 -14.05
C ASN A 374 17.97 -13.72 -13.06
N VAL A 375 18.70 -12.67 -13.44
CA VAL A 375 18.89 -11.44 -12.65
C VAL A 375 17.59 -10.69 -12.41
N VAL A 376 16.58 -10.84 -13.28
CA VAL A 376 15.27 -10.19 -13.19
C VAL A 376 14.60 -10.40 -11.81
N GLY A 377 14.71 -11.59 -11.22
CA GLY A 377 14.11 -11.87 -9.91
C GLY A 377 14.71 -11.03 -8.78
N ALA A 378 16.04 -10.93 -8.73
CA ALA A 378 16.75 -10.13 -7.75
C ALA A 378 16.50 -8.62 -7.96
N ALA A 379 16.45 -8.16 -9.22
CA ALA A 379 16.16 -6.76 -9.55
C ALA A 379 14.75 -6.33 -9.09
N ILE A 380 13.72 -7.17 -9.34
CA ILE A 380 12.34 -6.90 -8.88
C ILE A 380 12.29 -6.83 -7.35
N LEU A 381 12.97 -7.76 -6.65
CA LEU A 381 13.01 -7.77 -5.18
C LEU A 381 13.69 -6.51 -4.61
N PHE A 382 14.80 -6.08 -5.21
CA PHE A 382 15.51 -4.87 -4.81
C PHE A 382 14.64 -3.61 -4.97
N VAL A 383 14.01 -3.43 -6.14
CA VAL A 383 13.14 -2.26 -6.37
C VAL A 383 11.91 -2.28 -5.45
N ALA A 384 11.33 -3.45 -5.19
CA ALA A 384 10.18 -3.57 -4.29
C ALA A 384 10.49 -3.10 -2.86
N PHE A 385 11.66 -3.45 -2.32
CA PHE A 385 12.08 -2.97 -1.00
C PHE A 385 12.58 -1.51 -1.02
N TRP A 386 13.25 -1.07 -2.08
CA TRP A 386 13.67 0.33 -2.23
C TRP A 386 12.47 1.29 -2.31
N GLY A 387 11.41 0.90 -3.02
CA GLY A 387 10.15 1.64 -3.10
C GLY A 387 9.21 1.49 -1.89
N ASN A 388 9.59 0.71 -0.87
CA ASN A 388 8.69 0.38 0.24
C ASN A 388 8.27 1.63 1.05
N SER A 389 9.15 2.60 1.23
CA SER A 389 8.83 3.85 1.94
C SER A 389 7.65 4.61 1.30
N ASN A 390 7.54 4.62 -0.04
CA ASN A 390 6.42 5.22 -0.76
C ASN A 390 5.10 4.49 -0.49
N LEU A 391 5.14 3.16 -0.46
CA LEU A 391 3.97 2.29 -0.24
C LEU A 391 3.52 2.30 1.23
N GLN A 392 4.46 2.29 2.19
CA GLN A 392 4.18 2.49 3.62
C GLN A 392 3.56 3.86 3.89
N THR A 393 4.07 4.92 3.26
CA THR A 393 3.54 6.28 3.41
C THR A 393 2.09 6.37 2.91
N LEU A 394 1.82 5.83 1.72
CA LEU A 394 0.46 5.74 1.17
C LEU A 394 -0.48 4.95 2.08
N SER A 395 -0.08 3.75 2.50
CA SER A 395 -0.90 2.86 3.33
C SER A 395 -1.22 3.49 4.68
N THR A 396 -0.22 4.11 5.32
CA THR A 396 -0.39 4.82 6.59
C THR A 396 -1.34 6.01 6.44
N PHE A 397 -1.15 6.84 5.42
CA PHE A 397 -2.02 8.00 5.17
C PHE A 397 -3.48 7.60 4.96
N LEU A 398 -3.74 6.62 4.10
CA LEU A 398 -5.10 6.14 3.81
C LEU A 398 -5.75 5.44 5.01
N ARG A 399 -4.96 4.81 5.90
CA ARG A 399 -5.46 4.23 7.16
C ARG A 399 -5.83 5.28 8.19
N GLN A 400 -5.04 6.36 8.30
CA GLN A 400 -5.29 7.43 9.27
C GLN A 400 -6.35 8.43 8.82
N ASN A 401 -6.61 8.54 7.51
CA ASN A 401 -7.57 9.47 6.92
C ASN A 401 -8.67 8.72 6.14
N PRO A 402 -9.56 7.96 6.81
CA PRO A 402 -10.68 7.30 6.14
C PRO A 402 -11.70 8.34 5.64
N VAL A 403 -12.08 8.27 4.36
CA VAL A 403 -13.08 9.17 3.77
C VAL A 403 -14.27 8.39 3.22
N ALA A 404 -15.48 8.85 3.53
CA ALA A 404 -16.71 8.25 3.03
C ALA A 404 -16.84 8.47 1.51
N GLY A 405 -17.01 7.37 0.75
CA GLY A 405 -17.14 7.40 -0.71
C GLY A 405 -15.87 7.06 -1.49
N PHE A 406 -14.70 6.97 -0.83
CA PHE A 406 -13.48 6.42 -1.41
C PHE A 406 -13.08 5.12 -0.69
N ASP A 407 -12.69 4.08 -1.43
CA ASP A 407 -12.28 2.80 -0.84
C ASP A 407 -10.84 2.86 -0.29
N THR A 408 -10.68 3.67 0.76
CA THR A 408 -9.44 3.87 1.51
C THR A 408 -8.83 2.55 1.98
N THR A 409 -9.65 1.57 2.37
CA THR A 409 -9.18 0.28 2.87
C THR A 409 -8.61 -0.60 1.76
N PHE A 410 -9.24 -0.66 0.58
CA PHE A 410 -8.69 -1.36 -0.58
C PHE A 410 -7.34 -0.79 -1.00
N TYR A 411 -7.26 0.52 -1.25
CA TYR A 411 -6.02 1.17 -1.68
C TYR A 411 -4.91 1.09 -0.61
N ALA A 412 -5.25 1.18 0.67
CA ALA A 412 -4.28 1.02 1.77
C ALA A 412 -3.67 -0.40 1.81
N LEU A 413 -4.42 -1.43 1.40
CA LEU A 413 -3.95 -2.82 1.38
C LEU A 413 -3.23 -3.23 0.09
N CYS A 414 -3.40 -2.47 -1.00
CA CYS A 414 -2.74 -2.76 -2.28
C CYS A 414 -1.21 -2.81 -2.17
N GLY A 415 -0.57 -1.83 -1.53
CA GLY A 415 0.89 -1.81 -1.34
C GLY A 415 1.42 -3.01 -0.52
N PRO A 416 0.89 -3.25 0.69
CA PRO A 416 1.20 -4.45 1.47
C PRO A 416 1.01 -5.77 0.70
N ALA A 417 -0.10 -5.91 -0.04
CA ALA A 417 -0.37 -7.10 -0.84
C ALA A 417 0.60 -7.27 -2.02
N GLN A 418 1.01 -6.17 -2.67
CA GLN A 418 2.00 -6.16 -3.74
C GLN A 418 3.36 -6.67 -3.23
N ILE A 419 3.89 -6.09 -2.14
CA ILE A 419 5.20 -6.45 -1.58
C ILE A 419 5.20 -7.88 -1.06
N ALA A 420 4.19 -8.27 -0.28
CA ALA A 420 4.05 -9.64 0.24
C ALA A 420 4.02 -10.67 -0.90
N SER A 421 3.35 -10.36 -2.01
CA SER A 421 3.26 -11.23 -3.19
C SER A 421 4.59 -11.35 -3.94
N ILE A 422 5.35 -10.26 -4.08
CA ILE A 422 6.73 -10.31 -4.62
C ILE A 422 7.62 -11.17 -3.72
N VAL A 423 7.56 -10.98 -2.40
CA VAL A 423 8.31 -11.79 -1.42
C VAL A 423 7.92 -13.27 -1.47
N GLY A 424 6.63 -13.59 -1.56
CA GLY A 424 6.13 -14.96 -1.66
C GLY A 424 6.65 -15.69 -2.91
N ILE A 425 6.68 -15.00 -4.06
CA ILE A 425 7.29 -15.51 -5.31
C ILE A 425 8.80 -15.72 -5.14
N MET A 426 9.51 -14.72 -4.60
CA MET A 426 10.97 -14.74 -4.53
C MET A 426 11.52 -15.68 -3.46
N THR A 427 10.73 -16.05 -2.44
CA THR A 427 11.13 -16.98 -1.38
C THR A 427 11.67 -18.30 -1.96
N GLY A 428 10.89 -18.98 -2.81
CA GLY A 428 11.34 -20.20 -3.47
C GLY A 428 12.55 -20.00 -4.38
N THR A 429 12.59 -18.86 -5.10
CA THR A 429 13.68 -18.49 -5.99
C THR A 429 15.00 -18.29 -5.25
N VAL A 430 15.01 -17.55 -4.14
CA VAL A 430 16.24 -17.28 -3.35
C VAL A 430 16.75 -18.55 -2.68
N ILE A 431 15.86 -19.41 -2.18
CA ILE A 431 16.26 -20.74 -1.68
C ILE A 431 16.90 -21.56 -2.81
N GLN A 432 16.33 -21.56 -4.02
CA GLN A 432 16.90 -22.27 -5.17
C GLN A 432 18.22 -21.65 -5.68
N ILE A 433 18.46 -20.33 -5.50
CA ILE A 433 19.78 -19.71 -5.72
C ILE A 433 20.79 -20.26 -4.71
N TRP A 434 20.43 -20.38 -3.43
CA TRP A 434 21.33 -20.87 -2.38
C TRP A 434 21.82 -22.31 -2.61
N PHE A 435 20.95 -23.20 -3.07
CA PHE A 435 21.30 -24.60 -3.31
C PHE A 435 21.99 -24.86 -4.67
N ASN A 436 22.01 -23.89 -5.59
CA ASN A 436 22.65 -24.01 -6.90
C ASN A 436 24.13 -24.45 -6.77
N PRO A 437 24.59 -25.54 -7.41
CA PRO A 437 24.02 -26.22 -8.58
C PRO A 437 22.89 -27.23 -8.33
N LEU A 438 22.58 -27.60 -7.09
CA LEU A 438 21.57 -28.61 -6.76
C LEU A 438 20.14 -28.09 -7.00
N ILE A 439 19.24 -28.96 -7.47
CA ILE A 439 17.80 -28.71 -7.46
C ILE A 439 17.22 -29.01 -6.08
N VAL A 440 16.39 -28.11 -5.56
CA VAL A 440 15.60 -28.33 -4.35
C VAL A 440 14.37 -29.17 -4.70
N THR A 441 14.36 -30.44 -4.27
CA THR A 441 13.26 -31.38 -4.56
C THR A 441 12.14 -31.33 -3.52
N GLN A 442 12.37 -30.75 -2.33
CA GLN A 442 11.34 -30.50 -1.32
C GLN A 442 10.42 -29.32 -1.67
N THR A 443 9.78 -29.34 -2.83
CA THR A 443 8.87 -28.27 -3.31
C THR A 443 7.73 -27.95 -2.34
N TRP A 444 7.32 -28.91 -1.50
CA TRP A 444 6.32 -28.68 -0.45
C TRP A 444 6.83 -27.74 0.65
N LEU A 445 8.12 -27.79 1.02
CA LEU A 445 8.74 -26.83 1.94
C LEU A 445 8.78 -25.44 1.29
N LEU A 446 9.20 -25.35 0.02
CA LEU A 446 9.19 -24.09 -0.73
C LEU A 446 7.79 -23.44 -0.72
N LEU A 447 6.73 -24.23 -0.94
CA LEU A 447 5.35 -23.79 -0.88
C LEU A 447 4.97 -23.27 0.52
N VAL A 448 5.24 -24.04 1.58
CA VAL A 448 4.92 -23.64 2.96
C VAL A 448 5.66 -22.35 3.34
N PHE A 449 6.96 -22.26 3.08
CA PHE A 449 7.74 -21.07 3.39
C PHE A 449 7.34 -19.85 2.54
N SER A 450 7.01 -20.01 1.26
CA SER A 450 6.44 -18.93 0.43
C SER A 450 5.13 -18.38 1.01
N VAL A 451 4.23 -19.24 1.50
CA VAL A 451 2.97 -18.82 2.14
C VAL A 451 3.23 -18.15 3.50
N VAL A 452 4.08 -18.72 4.34
CA VAL A 452 4.43 -18.14 5.65
C VAL A 452 5.08 -16.76 5.50
N ASN A 453 6.02 -16.61 4.56
CA ASN A 453 6.68 -15.34 4.31
C ASN A 453 5.72 -14.28 3.77
N TRP A 454 4.81 -14.67 2.86
CA TRP A 454 3.71 -13.81 2.38
C TRP A 454 2.85 -13.30 3.54
N ILE A 455 2.39 -14.19 4.42
CA ILE A 455 1.53 -13.83 5.57
C ILE A 455 2.25 -12.85 6.49
N ILE A 456 3.50 -13.13 6.85
CA ILE A 456 4.27 -12.30 7.79
C ILE A 456 4.47 -10.89 7.22
N VAL A 457 4.92 -10.76 5.97
CA VAL A 457 5.12 -9.45 5.34
C VAL A 457 3.80 -8.71 5.16
N PHE A 458 2.72 -9.38 4.74
CA PHE A 458 1.40 -8.75 4.59
C PHE A 458 0.85 -8.22 5.93
N VAL A 459 1.02 -8.97 7.02
CA VAL A 459 0.59 -8.55 8.36
C VAL A 459 1.43 -7.37 8.86
N LEU A 460 2.76 -7.41 8.68
CA LEU A 460 3.64 -6.30 9.09
C LEU A 460 3.29 -5.01 8.35
N GLU A 461 3.27 -5.04 7.02
CA GLU A 461 3.04 -3.89 6.15
C GLU A 461 1.59 -3.36 6.23
N GLY A 462 0.58 -4.25 6.33
CA GLY A 462 -0.83 -3.86 6.27
C GLY A 462 -1.49 -3.56 7.62
N PHE A 463 -0.91 -4.06 8.73
CA PHE A 463 -1.57 -4.04 10.05
C PHE A 463 -0.65 -3.71 11.23
N VAL A 464 0.68 -3.82 11.13
CA VAL A 464 1.58 -3.45 12.23
C VAL A 464 2.16 -2.05 12.04
N PHE A 465 2.79 -1.77 10.90
CA PHE A 465 3.45 -0.47 10.68
C PHE A 465 2.47 0.72 10.57
N PRO A 466 1.35 0.64 9.82
CA PRO A 466 0.42 1.77 9.70
C PRO A 466 -0.22 2.19 11.04
N TYR A 467 -0.44 1.22 11.95
CA TYR A 467 -1.08 1.46 13.25
C TYR A 467 -0.09 1.83 14.36
N ARG A 468 1.21 1.51 14.20
CA ARG A 468 2.28 1.95 15.11
C ARG A 468 2.80 3.35 14.77
N SER A 469 2.61 3.77 13.52
CA SER A 469 3.01 5.09 13.02
C SER A 469 2.12 6.21 13.56
N SER A 470 2.74 7.34 13.90
CA SER A 470 2.06 8.57 14.31
C SER A 470 2.55 9.77 13.50
N ASN A 471 1.69 10.77 13.31
CA ASN A 471 2.08 12.05 12.70
C ASN A 471 2.95 12.85 13.67
N VAL A 472 4.13 13.25 13.21
CA VAL A 472 5.05 14.16 13.91
C VAL A 472 5.23 15.39 13.05
N GLN A 473 5.07 16.59 13.62
CA GLN A 473 5.30 17.83 12.88
C GLN A 473 6.78 17.95 12.45
N SER A 474 7.01 18.39 11.22
CA SER A 474 8.32 18.52 10.60
C SER A 474 8.39 19.81 9.78
N GLY A 475 9.61 20.28 9.46
CA GLY A 475 9.79 21.28 8.41
C GLY A 475 9.28 20.77 7.05
N CYS A 476 8.76 21.70 6.24
CA CYS A 476 8.24 21.42 4.91
C CYS A 476 9.35 21.24 3.87
N SER A 477 9.20 20.27 2.96
CA SER A 477 10.09 20.12 1.82
C SER A 477 9.65 20.95 0.62
N LEU A 478 8.35 21.19 0.44
CA LEU A 478 7.80 21.99 -0.66
C LEU A 478 7.36 23.37 -0.16
N ALA A 479 7.72 24.41 -0.92
CA ALA A 479 7.39 25.81 -0.62
C ALA A 479 5.89 26.14 -0.69
N THR A 480 5.07 25.25 -1.27
CA THR A 480 3.60 25.39 -1.33
C THR A 480 2.90 24.73 -0.15
N SER A 481 3.61 24.01 0.72
CA SER A 481 3.02 23.28 1.84
C SER A 481 2.78 24.20 3.04
N THR A 482 1.60 24.06 3.65
CA THR A 482 1.16 24.87 4.82
C THR A 482 1.34 24.13 6.15
N THR A 483 1.23 22.80 6.15
CA THR A 483 1.46 21.94 7.31
C THR A 483 2.22 20.70 6.86
N CYS A 484 3.17 20.22 7.68
CA CYS A 484 4.13 19.21 7.23
C CYS A 484 4.39 18.18 8.32
N TYR A 485 4.25 16.91 7.94
CA TYR A 485 4.27 15.77 8.83
C TYR A 485 5.27 14.71 8.35
N GLN A 486 5.97 14.11 9.29
CA GLN A 486 6.68 12.85 9.09
C GLN A 486 6.03 11.76 9.94
N TYR A 487 6.02 10.55 9.39
CA TYR A 487 5.52 9.36 10.08
C TYR A 487 6.63 8.79 10.96
N SER A 488 6.40 8.77 12.28
CA SER A 488 7.40 8.45 13.30
C SER A 488 8.17 7.15 13.09
N THR A 489 7.55 6.11 12.51
CA THR A 489 8.15 4.79 12.38
C THR A 489 8.71 4.46 10.99
N ILE A 490 8.31 5.17 9.92
CA ILE A 490 8.59 4.72 8.53
C ILE A 490 10.10 4.66 8.23
N HIS A 491 10.88 5.60 8.78
CA HIS A 491 12.34 5.60 8.64
C HIS A 491 12.98 4.30 9.16
N ASP A 492 12.39 3.67 10.18
CA ASP A 492 12.93 2.45 10.79
C ASP A 492 12.22 1.18 10.27
N THR A 493 10.97 1.28 9.76
CA THR A 493 10.19 0.12 9.32
C THR A 493 10.37 -0.26 7.85
N PHE A 494 10.83 0.64 6.97
CA PHE A 494 10.87 0.37 5.53
C PHE A 494 11.73 -0.84 5.12
N PHE A 495 12.76 -1.17 5.91
CA PHE A 495 13.64 -2.32 5.69
C PHE A 495 13.32 -3.54 6.58
N VAL A 496 12.46 -3.40 7.60
CA VAL A 496 12.20 -4.49 8.59
C VAL A 496 11.56 -5.70 7.92
N SER A 497 10.62 -5.50 6.99
CA SER A 497 10.03 -6.60 6.22
C SER A 497 11.06 -7.36 5.38
N ALA A 498 12.10 -6.69 4.88
CA ALA A 498 13.19 -7.34 4.17
C ALA A 498 14.05 -8.21 5.11
N ILE A 499 14.37 -7.70 6.30
CA ILE A 499 15.11 -8.45 7.33
C ILE A 499 14.31 -9.68 7.78
N VAL A 500 13.04 -9.51 8.15
CA VAL A 500 12.18 -10.60 8.62
C VAL A 500 11.99 -11.66 7.53
N SER A 501 11.77 -11.24 6.28
CA SER A 501 11.71 -12.14 5.12
C SER A 501 13.02 -12.91 4.91
N GLY A 502 14.18 -12.23 5.04
CA GLY A 502 15.49 -12.87 5.00
C GLY A 502 15.67 -13.93 6.09
N VAL A 503 15.21 -13.69 7.32
CA VAL A 503 15.23 -14.67 8.41
C VAL A 503 14.34 -15.88 8.09
N VAL A 504 13.16 -15.68 7.52
CA VAL A 504 12.28 -16.80 7.09
C VAL A 504 12.96 -17.65 5.99
N VAL A 505 13.64 -17.02 5.04
CA VAL A 505 14.43 -17.71 3.99
C VAL A 505 15.60 -18.50 4.59
N LEU A 506 16.35 -17.92 5.54
CA LEU A 506 17.45 -18.62 6.22
C LEU A 506 16.96 -19.83 7.02
N LEU A 507 15.82 -19.69 7.74
CA LEU A 507 15.18 -20.80 8.43
C LEU A 507 14.74 -21.89 7.44
N ALA A 508 14.19 -21.52 6.29
CA ALA A 508 13.81 -22.47 5.24
C ALA A 508 15.01 -23.28 4.72
N ILE A 509 16.13 -22.61 4.47
CA ILE A 509 17.39 -23.24 4.04
C ILE A 509 17.87 -24.26 5.09
N VAL A 510 17.90 -23.87 6.37
CA VAL A 510 18.30 -24.78 7.48
C VAL A 510 17.37 -25.98 7.59
N VAL A 511 16.05 -25.78 7.46
CA VAL A 511 15.06 -26.87 7.49
C VAL A 511 15.22 -27.82 6.29
N ILE A 512 15.54 -27.31 5.09
CA ILE A 512 15.82 -28.15 3.92
C ILE A 512 17.09 -28.98 4.10
N TYR A 513 18.18 -28.40 4.61
CA TYR A 513 19.39 -29.16 4.96
C TYR A 513 19.10 -30.26 5.98
N TYR A 514 18.29 -29.95 7.01
CA TYR A 514 17.95 -30.89 8.06
C TYR A 514 17.04 -32.04 7.57
N ASP A 515 16.03 -31.76 6.75
CA ASP A 515 15.18 -32.78 6.13
C ASP A 515 16.01 -33.68 5.20
N ALA A 516 16.86 -33.10 4.35
CA ALA A 516 17.77 -33.82 3.45
C ALA A 516 18.77 -34.72 4.20
N TYR A 517 19.32 -34.27 5.32
CA TYR A 517 20.31 -35.04 6.08
C TYR A 517 19.67 -36.13 6.96
N ARG A 518 18.51 -35.86 7.56
CA ARG A 518 17.92 -36.73 8.60
C ARG A 518 17.00 -37.81 8.03
N VAL A 519 16.39 -37.60 6.87
CA VAL A 519 15.46 -38.56 6.28
C VAL A 519 16.17 -39.38 5.21
N SER A 520 16.42 -40.66 5.50
CA SER A 520 17.04 -41.58 4.54
C SER A 520 16.19 -41.72 3.28
N ASP A 521 16.87 -41.64 2.13
CA ASP A 521 16.25 -41.78 0.82
C ASP A 521 15.63 -43.19 0.63
N PRO A 522 14.35 -43.29 0.19
CA PRO A 522 13.60 -44.55 0.22
C PRO A 522 13.93 -45.50 -0.93
N VAL A 523 14.68 -45.06 -1.94
CA VAL A 523 15.02 -45.82 -3.16
C VAL A 523 16.46 -45.51 -3.56
N VAL A 524 17.32 -46.54 -3.60
CA VAL A 524 18.66 -46.40 -4.17
C VAL A 524 18.54 -46.41 -5.69
N ILE A 525 18.96 -45.32 -6.33
CA ILE A 525 18.97 -45.20 -7.80
C ILE A 525 20.30 -45.79 -8.31
N PRO A 526 20.27 -46.76 -9.25
CA PRO A 526 21.50 -47.30 -9.82
C PRO A 526 22.16 -46.28 -10.75
N SER A 527 23.50 -46.20 -10.72
CA SER A 527 24.31 -45.35 -11.62
C SER A 527 24.18 -45.71 -13.11
N THR A 528 23.56 -46.85 -13.42
CA THR A 528 23.17 -47.23 -14.78
C THR A 528 21.92 -46.50 -15.29
N ASN A 529 21.23 -45.70 -14.46
CA ASN A 529 20.04 -44.97 -14.91
C ASN A 529 20.41 -44.01 -16.05
N SER A 530 19.66 -44.07 -17.16
CA SER A 530 19.96 -43.32 -18.39
C SER A 530 20.03 -41.80 -18.17
N MET A 531 19.28 -41.28 -17.20
CA MET A 531 19.34 -39.86 -16.83
C MET A 531 20.63 -39.50 -16.08
N LEU A 532 21.10 -40.34 -15.16
CA LEU A 532 22.38 -40.12 -14.47
C LEU A 532 23.56 -40.20 -15.45
N GLN A 533 23.52 -41.16 -16.39
CA GLN A 533 24.49 -41.26 -17.48
C GLN A 533 24.50 -40.01 -18.37
N TYR A 534 23.33 -39.52 -18.80
CA TYR A 534 23.19 -38.26 -19.57
C TYR A 534 23.66 -37.01 -18.78
N LEU A 535 23.45 -36.99 -17.48
CA LEU A 535 23.99 -35.93 -16.63
C LEU A 535 25.51 -36.05 -16.42
N THR A 536 26.08 -37.24 -16.64
CA THR A 536 27.47 -37.64 -16.37
C THR A 536 27.77 -37.66 -14.87
N VAL A 537 26.86 -38.25 -14.11
CA VAL A 537 26.80 -38.22 -12.65
C VAL A 537 26.68 -39.64 -12.10
N THR A 538 27.43 -39.96 -11.04
CA THR A 538 27.43 -41.28 -10.39
C THR A 538 26.42 -41.39 -9.25
N ASP A 539 26.13 -40.30 -8.55
CA ASP A 539 25.20 -40.25 -7.42
C ASP A 539 24.27 -39.02 -7.50
N PHE A 540 22.99 -39.25 -7.22
CA PHE A 540 21.91 -38.28 -7.27
C PHE A 540 22.08 -37.13 -6.27
N SER A 541 22.77 -37.39 -5.15
CA SER A 541 23.13 -36.37 -4.14
C SER A 541 23.89 -35.16 -4.71
N THR A 542 24.55 -35.32 -5.87
CA THR A 542 25.32 -34.27 -6.53
C THR A 542 24.49 -33.35 -7.44
N ILE A 543 23.21 -33.66 -7.66
CA ILE A 543 22.30 -32.89 -8.54
C ILE A 543 21.01 -32.42 -7.86
N ALA A 544 20.66 -33.00 -6.71
CA ALA A 544 19.42 -32.70 -6.01
C ALA A 544 19.53 -32.91 -4.50
N THR A 545 18.73 -32.17 -3.73
CA THR A 545 18.75 -32.19 -2.25
C THR A 545 18.25 -33.50 -1.63
N THR A 546 17.39 -34.26 -2.31
CA THR A 546 16.95 -35.62 -1.92
C THR A 546 16.30 -36.33 -3.12
N THR A 547 16.38 -37.66 -3.21
CA THR A 547 15.58 -38.45 -4.18
C THR A 547 14.10 -38.55 -3.81
N ARG A 548 13.71 -38.20 -2.58
CA ARG A 548 12.38 -38.43 -2.02
C ARG A 548 11.28 -37.76 -2.86
N GLY A 549 10.36 -38.59 -3.36
CA GLY A 549 9.27 -38.17 -4.24
C GLY A 549 9.67 -37.99 -5.71
N CYS A 550 10.95 -37.72 -5.97
CA CYS A 550 11.54 -37.65 -7.31
C CYS A 550 11.95 -39.02 -7.88
N SER A 551 11.95 -40.09 -7.08
CA SER A 551 12.05 -41.48 -7.55
C SER A 551 10.76 -42.26 -7.27
N ILE A 552 10.28 -43.03 -8.25
CA ILE A 552 9.17 -43.99 -8.12
C ILE A 552 9.71 -45.38 -8.44
N VAL A 553 9.34 -46.40 -7.66
CA VAL A 553 9.65 -47.80 -8.02
C VAL A 553 8.64 -48.25 -9.08
N ASP A 554 9.16 -48.59 -10.25
CA ASP A 554 8.40 -49.13 -11.38
C ASP A 554 7.80 -50.51 -11.03
N PRO A 555 6.63 -50.91 -11.57
CA PRO A 555 6.10 -52.27 -11.42
C PRO A 555 7.06 -53.40 -11.85
N GLN A 556 8.04 -53.13 -12.72
CA GLN A 556 9.10 -54.09 -13.09
C GLN A 556 10.31 -54.08 -12.13
N GLY A 557 10.29 -53.24 -11.09
CA GLY A 557 11.32 -53.16 -10.04
C GLY A 557 12.42 -52.12 -10.27
N GLY A 558 12.45 -51.44 -11.42
CA GLY A 558 13.41 -50.37 -11.71
C GLY A 558 13.10 -49.06 -10.97
N ALA A 559 14.14 -48.27 -10.64
CA ALA A 559 13.96 -46.92 -10.12
C ALA A 559 13.73 -45.93 -11.28
N ARG A 560 12.55 -45.31 -11.32
CA ARG A 560 12.15 -44.31 -12.32
C ARG A 560 12.29 -42.90 -11.75
N ILE A 561 13.00 -42.00 -12.43
CA ILE A 561 13.29 -40.64 -11.93
C ILE A 561 12.40 -39.57 -12.57
N ASP A 562 12.10 -38.52 -11.79
CA ASP A 562 11.26 -37.37 -12.15
C ASP A 562 11.89 -36.49 -13.24
N GLU A 563 11.09 -36.14 -14.25
CA GLU A 563 11.53 -35.41 -15.43
C GLU A 563 11.95 -33.97 -15.14
N GLY A 564 11.43 -33.39 -14.05
CA GLY A 564 11.75 -32.02 -13.62
C GLY A 564 13.22 -31.83 -13.22
N ILE A 565 13.97 -32.90 -12.97
CA ILE A 565 15.40 -32.79 -12.63
C ILE A 565 16.21 -32.33 -13.86
N LEU A 566 15.74 -32.56 -15.09
CA LEU A 566 16.40 -32.10 -16.31
C LEU A 566 16.43 -30.56 -16.43
N LEU A 567 15.61 -29.85 -15.65
CA LEU A 567 15.68 -28.40 -15.52
C LEU A 567 17.05 -27.91 -15.03
N ILE A 568 17.89 -28.76 -14.43
CA ILE A 568 19.26 -28.40 -14.02
C ILE A 568 20.09 -27.95 -15.24
N LYS A 569 20.04 -28.72 -16.34
CA LYS A 569 20.67 -28.41 -17.64
C LYS A 569 19.75 -27.62 -18.58
N ASN A 570 18.65 -27.03 -18.08
CA ASN A 570 17.60 -26.37 -18.87
C ASN A 570 17.04 -27.27 -19.98
N MET A 571 16.83 -28.56 -19.71
CA MET A 571 16.27 -29.54 -20.65
C MET A 571 14.84 -29.94 -20.22
N LEU A 572 14.00 -30.32 -21.18
CA LEU A 572 12.59 -30.65 -20.95
C LEU A 572 12.06 -31.69 -21.97
N HIS A 573 11.17 -32.59 -21.53
CA HIS A 573 10.60 -33.70 -22.30
C HIS A 573 9.35 -33.25 -23.06
N VAL A 574 9.37 -33.32 -24.40
CA VAL A 574 8.39 -32.64 -25.27
C VAL A 574 7.36 -33.59 -25.86
N SER A 575 7.84 -34.77 -26.27
CA SER A 575 7.02 -35.86 -26.78
C SER A 575 7.68 -37.19 -26.39
N ASN A 576 6.95 -38.29 -26.58
CA ASN A 576 7.35 -39.65 -26.18
C ASN A 576 8.77 -40.08 -26.61
N SER A 577 9.36 -39.42 -27.62
CA SER A 577 10.65 -39.76 -28.23
C SER A 577 11.70 -38.63 -28.21
N ASN A 578 11.39 -37.43 -27.70
CA ASN A 578 12.19 -36.21 -27.95
C ASN A 578 12.36 -35.28 -26.73
N LEU A 579 13.61 -34.87 -26.49
CA LEU A 579 14.07 -33.94 -25.45
C LEU A 579 14.66 -32.67 -26.08
N THR A 580 14.32 -31.49 -25.58
CA THR A 580 14.83 -30.20 -26.09
C THR A 580 15.34 -29.28 -24.98
N ARG A 581 16.01 -28.19 -25.36
CA ARG A 581 16.36 -27.08 -24.44
C ARG A 581 15.15 -26.18 -24.19
N LEU A 582 15.00 -25.72 -22.95
CA LEU A 582 13.91 -24.86 -22.48
C LEU A 582 13.72 -23.59 -23.34
N SER A 583 14.80 -23.05 -23.92
CA SER A 583 14.78 -21.94 -24.89
C SER A 583 13.95 -22.20 -26.15
N ASN A 584 13.80 -23.46 -26.52
CA ASN A 584 13.14 -23.89 -27.76
C ASN A 584 11.67 -24.24 -27.51
N VAL A 585 11.31 -24.58 -26.27
CA VAL A 585 9.96 -25.03 -25.86
C VAL A 585 8.89 -23.98 -26.13
N GLN A 586 9.25 -22.68 -26.14
CA GLN A 586 8.33 -21.60 -26.53
C GLN A 586 7.71 -21.83 -27.93
N TYR A 587 8.49 -22.31 -28.91
CA TYR A 587 8.01 -22.58 -30.26
C TYR A 587 7.08 -23.80 -30.29
N GLU A 588 7.35 -24.81 -29.46
CA GLU A 588 6.55 -26.03 -29.35
C GLU A 588 5.18 -25.77 -28.71
N VAL A 589 5.12 -24.90 -27.69
CA VAL A 589 3.87 -24.43 -27.08
C VAL A 589 3.01 -23.73 -28.13
N VAL A 590 3.58 -22.79 -28.90
CA VAL A 590 2.88 -22.10 -29.99
C VAL A 590 2.41 -23.10 -31.06
N TYR A 591 3.30 -24.00 -31.50
CA TYR A 591 3.00 -25.04 -32.50
C TYR A 591 1.87 -25.99 -32.02
N ARG A 592 1.77 -26.28 -30.72
CA ARG A 592 0.73 -27.15 -30.15
C ARG A 592 -0.67 -26.56 -30.35
N PHE A 593 -0.83 -25.26 -30.06
CA PHE A 593 -2.11 -24.54 -30.13
C PHE A 593 -2.45 -23.93 -31.51
N MET A 594 -1.50 -23.93 -32.45
CA MET A 594 -1.70 -23.38 -33.79
C MET A 594 -2.67 -24.22 -34.65
N PRO A 595 -3.48 -23.62 -35.55
CA PRO A 595 -4.30 -24.36 -36.51
C PRO A 595 -3.47 -25.22 -37.47
N PHE A 596 -3.97 -26.39 -37.86
CA PHE A 596 -3.25 -27.37 -38.70
C PHE A 596 -2.64 -26.77 -39.98
N PHE A 597 -3.35 -25.87 -40.66
CA PHE A 597 -2.89 -25.23 -41.89
C PHE A 597 -1.71 -24.26 -41.70
N LEU A 598 -1.54 -23.67 -40.51
CA LEU A 598 -0.39 -22.79 -40.20
C LEU A 598 0.81 -23.55 -39.62
N LYS A 599 0.59 -24.73 -39.02
CA LYS A 599 1.66 -25.51 -38.35
C LYS A 599 2.87 -25.76 -39.24
N ARG A 600 2.66 -26.12 -40.51
CA ARG A 600 3.77 -26.38 -41.45
C ARG A 600 4.59 -25.12 -41.72
N LEU A 601 3.92 -24.03 -42.11
CA LEU A 601 4.57 -22.74 -42.40
C LEU A 601 5.33 -22.19 -41.17
N PHE A 602 4.77 -22.31 -39.96
CA PHE A 602 5.46 -21.93 -38.73
C PHE A 602 6.65 -22.85 -38.42
N SER A 603 6.51 -24.17 -38.63
CA SER A 603 7.63 -25.12 -38.48
C SER A 603 8.79 -24.81 -39.41
N ASP A 604 8.49 -24.45 -40.67
CA ASP A 604 9.49 -24.13 -41.67
C ASP A 604 10.15 -22.77 -41.36
N THR A 605 9.41 -21.83 -40.76
CA THR A 605 9.91 -20.51 -40.31
C THR A 605 10.82 -20.59 -39.08
N VAL A 606 10.51 -21.47 -38.11
CA VAL A 606 11.36 -21.68 -36.91
C VAL A 606 12.63 -22.47 -37.27
N GLY A 607 12.56 -23.33 -38.28
CA GLY A 607 13.68 -24.15 -38.72
C GLY A 607 13.88 -25.41 -37.87
N SER A 608 15.05 -26.05 -38.03
CA SER A 608 15.38 -27.29 -37.33
C SER A 608 15.97 -27.03 -35.94
N ILE A 609 15.44 -27.73 -34.93
CA ILE A 609 15.79 -27.61 -33.52
C ILE A 609 16.66 -28.81 -33.10
N LEU A 610 17.66 -28.57 -32.25
CA LEU A 610 18.47 -29.64 -31.66
C LEU A 610 17.66 -30.42 -30.61
N VAL A 611 17.54 -31.73 -30.81
CA VAL A 611 16.71 -32.65 -30.03
C VAL A 611 17.52 -33.89 -29.64
N TYR A 612 17.43 -34.29 -28.38
CA TYR A 612 17.97 -35.57 -27.89
C TYR A 612 16.90 -36.65 -27.94
N LYS A 613 17.31 -37.87 -28.31
CA LYS A 613 16.38 -38.98 -28.51
C LYS A 613 16.12 -39.75 -27.21
N VAL A 614 14.85 -40.09 -27.00
CA VAL A 614 14.36 -40.94 -25.91
C VAL A 614 13.75 -42.19 -26.53
N VAL A 615 14.08 -43.36 -26.00
CA VAL A 615 13.51 -44.66 -26.42
C VAL A 615 13.08 -45.40 -25.18
N ASP A 616 11.81 -45.78 -25.10
CA ASP A 616 11.19 -46.52 -23.98
C ASP A 616 11.51 -45.94 -22.58
N GLY A 617 11.51 -44.61 -22.47
CA GLY A 617 11.82 -43.90 -21.22
C GLY A 617 13.31 -43.85 -20.87
N LYS A 618 14.21 -44.22 -21.79
CA LYS A 618 15.66 -44.08 -21.64
C LYS A 618 16.21 -42.97 -22.54
N ILE A 619 17.09 -42.12 -22.00
CA ILE A 619 17.83 -41.12 -22.77
C ILE A 619 18.98 -41.84 -23.48
N THR A 620 19.03 -41.83 -24.82
CA THR A 620 20.07 -42.59 -25.56
C THR A 620 21.40 -41.84 -25.69
N GLY A 621 21.43 -40.54 -25.41
CA GLY A 621 22.58 -39.65 -25.65
C GLY A 621 22.73 -39.21 -27.11
N GLU A 622 22.02 -39.83 -28.05
CA GLU A 622 21.97 -39.41 -29.45
C GLU A 622 21.24 -38.06 -29.59
N PHE A 623 21.79 -37.16 -30.40
CA PHE A 623 21.15 -35.89 -30.76
C PHE A 623 20.93 -35.80 -32.28
N THR A 624 19.86 -35.13 -32.67
CA THR A 624 19.47 -34.89 -34.08
C THR A 624 18.89 -33.49 -34.22
N HIS A 625 18.93 -32.94 -35.43
CA HIS A 625 18.17 -31.73 -35.76
C HIS A 625 16.84 -32.13 -36.40
N LYS A 626 15.73 -31.61 -35.87
CA LYS A 626 14.36 -31.90 -36.35
C LYS A 626 13.54 -30.63 -36.48
N PHE A 627 12.66 -30.57 -37.47
CA PHE A 627 11.63 -29.54 -37.54
C PHE A 627 10.50 -29.83 -36.54
N LEU A 628 9.77 -28.80 -36.09
CA LEU A 628 8.68 -28.94 -35.11
C LEU A 628 7.63 -30.00 -35.50
N HIS A 629 7.34 -30.13 -36.80
CA HIS A 629 6.40 -31.14 -37.30
C HIS A 629 6.92 -32.59 -37.26
N GLU A 630 8.24 -32.79 -37.16
CA GLU A 630 8.91 -34.10 -37.06
C GLU A 630 9.11 -34.56 -35.61
N MET A 631 8.85 -33.67 -34.63
CA MET A 631 9.06 -33.91 -33.21
C MET A 631 7.86 -34.60 -32.51
N GLU A 632 6.84 -35.03 -33.26
CA GLU A 632 5.63 -35.70 -32.73
C GLU A 632 4.92 -34.90 -31.61
N ILE A 633 4.97 -33.56 -31.69
CA ILE A 633 4.49 -32.63 -30.65
C ILE A 633 2.99 -32.86 -30.40
N GLY A 634 2.69 -33.34 -29.20
CA GLY A 634 1.33 -33.71 -28.77
C GLY A 634 1.22 -35.13 -28.23
N SER A 635 2.11 -36.04 -28.66
CA SER A 635 2.16 -37.41 -28.13
C SER A 635 2.98 -37.45 -26.82
N MET A 636 2.29 -37.42 -25.68
CA MET A 636 2.92 -37.39 -24.34
C MET A 636 2.40 -38.46 -23.39
N ASP A 637 1.57 -39.40 -23.86
CA ASP A 637 0.87 -40.34 -22.97
C ASP A 637 1.80 -41.36 -22.26
N LYS A 638 3.04 -41.53 -22.76
CA LYS A 638 4.06 -42.41 -22.17
C LYS A 638 5.06 -41.66 -21.29
N VAL A 639 5.05 -40.32 -21.31
CA VAL A 639 5.97 -39.43 -20.60
C VAL A 639 5.67 -39.47 -19.09
N THR A 640 6.48 -40.24 -18.35
CA THR A 640 6.19 -40.63 -16.97
C THR A 640 7.45 -40.85 -16.09
N GLY A 641 8.61 -40.33 -16.51
CA GLY A 641 9.92 -40.47 -15.82
C GLY A 641 10.92 -41.38 -16.53
N TYR A 642 12.21 -41.27 -16.16
CA TYR A 642 13.32 -41.98 -16.82
C TYR A 642 13.73 -43.28 -16.14
N LEU A 643 13.97 -44.31 -16.95
CA LEU A 643 14.38 -45.66 -16.53
C LEU A 643 15.90 -45.90 -16.69
N SER A 644 16.37 -46.97 -16.06
CA SER A 644 17.69 -47.59 -16.33
C SER A 644 17.61 -48.56 -17.49
#